data_AF-A0A1Y2HUM1-F1
#
_entry.id   AF-A0A1Y2HUM1-F1
#
_cell.length_a   1.000
_cell.length_b   1.000
_cell.length_c   1.000
_cell.angle_alpha   90.00
_cell.angle_beta   90.00
_cell.angle_gamma   90.00
#
_symmetry.space_group_name_H-M   'P 1'
#
loop_
_entity.id
_entity.type
_entity.pdbx_description
1 polymer ?
#
loop_
_entity_poly.entity_id
_entity_poly.type
_entity_poly.pdbx_seq_one_letter_code
_entity_poly.pdbx_strand_id
1 'polypeptide(L)'
;MKSPQIEKEGGGGTSVLSSLPISVLKRIAVHARFNHSLHDDDTDPARAQASLAAFALTCKHVSSSVMPVLYRAPVLNRIKALSLLTATLNDLPDLAARVKRIVAGPTFVDPTTFDCIGLIGSVKWQVGCGIPSPARFAQLGKNAPRTLLMAWLASIASKCPNLKAVDLSLATHLHSSQALGFNSLAAILRERGGSFQAPADQDWPVSCILASDPDHAPHHGVVYFVRAIDYGNRTLDIFNTNWPGKLAQYNLHPIQDLIPDGHLRHWHIRHIDLVHQYEVDPFAAFMDNLPAPPLETLGLSLDSSYIFDLSRQVLPGSQSTVSLWTVHLAAASDILSRRHFSLKQCTKLQLKFPAPTALEAAHPEMYGMLMSDLFQESSKALDRDESWPAVKSLTLAAPYFTQATSLDSLHALAKLADKFPNVTSLTIESSYTSLADILLWLDPFVRRPQCPLQALTIVRDSLHESEPELDEPPAPTHAFTPLVADQRNPGHLHTLVLVDRDTESMDDIAIHPGLLYGLERLNVRGVDLVVAAADLATLGSPSFPSLTYVDDATLLEAHLLPHLRSLGFNAGRALDAAQDDDQIDNLDQLLPEAPALESLVVDVGDQEYFTRVGFVLDVLDKYARTLRNVYITRAHLSDAQIDKLGGMLAQRAGGDHGDLRIARLLIGNHPDSLGQPRLLAMGERATTWVSDVLVPLPSAEQIDSALVCAPSTLAGHAGFAGAEQRVQTKGMSPGKRCACGKRGMGQKPSDLGTHVWCSVKELVVVCEACVQDVEGSVKVWESESGSAWTMREVRHLNGAQDVHGIIGHGVWGLGDGRVLTDELALPTA
;
A
#
# COMPACT_ATOMS: atom_id res chain seq x y z
N MET A 1 24.35 -22.62 -13.63
CA MET A 1 23.40 -23.49 -12.91
C MET A 1 23.53 -24.92 -13.44
N LYS A 2 23.92 -25.88 -12.59
CA LYS A 2 23.77 -27.31 -12.92
C LYS A 2 22.33 -27.70 -12.59
N SER A 3 21.58 -28.18 -13.58
CA SER A 3 20.21 -28.68 -13.37
C SER A 3 20.20 -29.79 -12.33
N PRO A 4 19.20 -29.85 -11.42
CA PRO A 4 19.02 -31.02 -10.58
C PRO A 4 18.63 -32.19 -11.48
N GLN A 5 19.44 -33.25 -11.49
CA GLN A 5 19.04 -34.54 -12.04
C GLN A 5 18.02 -35.13 -11.07
N ILE A 6 16.74 -35.04 -11.46
CA ILE A 6 15.68 -35.82 -10.85
C ILE A 6 15.81 -37.22 -11.46
N GLU A 7 16.32 -38.17 -10.68
CA GLU A 7 16.37 -39.57 -11.04
C GLU A 7 14.94 -40.12 -11.14
N LYS A 8 14.71 -40.83 -12.25
CA LYS A 8 13.44 -41.49 -12.59
C LYS A 8 13.41 -42.86 -11.92
N GLU A 9 12.47 -43.07 -11.01
CA GLU A 9 11.91 -44.41 -10.82
C GLU A 9 10.60 -44.54 -11.62
N GLY A 10 10.47 -45.66 -12.30
CA GLY A 10 9.50 -45.92 -13.34
C GLY A 10 8.10 -46.24 -12.82
N GLY A 11 7.12 -45.52 -13.36
CA GLY A 11 5.71 -45.89 -13.37
C GLY A 11 5.06 -45.19 -14.58
N GLY A 12 4.60 -45.98 -15.55
CA GLY A 12 4.21 -45.53 -16.89
C GLY A 12 2.89 -44.76 -16.94
N GLY A 13 2.92 -43.50 -16.53
CA GLY A 13 1.95 -42.49 -16.90
C GLY A 13 2.67 -41.34 -17.59
N THR A 14 2.84 -41.39 -18.92
CA THR A 14 3.25 -40.18 -19.67
C THR A 14 2.22 -39.10 -19.38
N SER A 15 2.60 -38.06 -18.63
CA SER A 15 1.63 -37.04 -18.23
C SER A 15 0.98 -36.47 -19.50
N VAL A 16 -0.35 -36.40 -19.51
CA VAL A 16 -1.16 -35.92 -20.65
C VAL A 16 -0.60 -34.59 -21.19
N LEU A 17 -0.05 -33.75 -20.31
CA LEU A 17 0.60 -32.48 -20.64
C LEU A 17 1.82 -32.60 -21.56
N SER A 18 2.60 -33.68 -21.45
CA SER A 18 3.77 -33.93 -22.31
C SER A 18 3.41 -34.30 -23.75
N SER A 19 2.18 -34.76 -23.98
CA SER A 19 1.66 -35.09 -25.32
C SER A 19 0.99 -33.90 -26.03
N LEU A 20 0.74 -32.78 -25.33
CA LEU A 20 0.07 -31.62 -25.93
C LEU A 20 1.00 -30.90 -26.93
N PRO A 21 0.48 -30.45 -28.09
CA PRO A 21 1.25 -29.64 -29.03
C PRO A 21 1.75 -28.32 -28.39
N ILE A 22 2.95 -27.88 -28.76
CA ILE A 22 3.55 -26.62 -28.27
C ILE A 22 2.61 -25.42 -28.49
N SER A 23 1.88 -25.39 -29.61
CA SER A 23 0.90 -24.34 -29.91
C SER A 23 -0.25 -24.29 -28.90
N VAL A 24 -0.72 -25.45 -28.42
CA VAL A 24 -1.77 -25.56 -27.40
C VAL A 24 -1.24 -25.11 -26.05
N LEU A 25 -0.06 -25.59 -25.64
CA LEU A 25 0.58 -25.18 -24.38
C LEU A 25 0.84 -23.67 -24.33
N LYS A 26 1.27 -23.08 -25.46
CA LYS A 26 1.43 -21.62 -25.58
C LYS A 26 0.09 -20.89 -25.48
N ARG A 27 -0.99 -21.41 -26.07
CA ARG A 27 -2.33 -20.81 -25.94
C ARG A 27 -2.84 -20.87 -24.51
N ILE A 28 -2.66 -21.99 -23.81
CA ILE A 28 -3.00 -22.13 -22.39
C ILE A 28 -2.21 -21.10 -21.57
N ALA A 29 -0.90 -20.99 -21.79
CA ALA A 29 -0.06 -20.04 -21.07
C ALA A 29 -0.41 -18.57 -21.36
N VAL A 30 -0.75 -18.24 -22.61
CA VAL A 30 -1.21 -16.91 -23.00
C VAL A 30 -2.57 -16.63 -22.37
N HIS A 31 -3.48 -17.61 -22.38
CA HIS A 31 -4.81 -17.48 -21.81
C HIS A 31 -4.75 -17.26 -20.29
N ALA A 32 -4.01 -18.10 -19.57
CA ALA A 32 -3.76 -17.98 -18.14
C ALA A 32 -2.91 -16.76 -17.75
N ARG A 33 -2.40 -15.98 -18.72
CA ARG A 33 -1.65 -14.74 -18.46
C ARG A 33 -2.40 -13.47 -18.84
N PHE A 34 -3.13 -13.51 -19.94
CA PHE A 34 -3.61 -12.32 -20.65
C PHE A 34 -5.10 -12.35 -20.95
N ASN A 35 -5.80 -13.45 -20.65
CA ASN A 35 -7.16 -13.68 -21.12
C ASN A 35 -8.13 -13.97 -19.96
N HIS A 36 -7.79 -13.48 -18.77
CA HIS A 36 -8.78 -13.15 -17.75
C HIS A 36 -9.63 -12.02 -18.33
N SER A 37 -10.91 -12.29 -18.53
CA SER A 37 -11.78 -11.49 -19.38
C SER A 37 -11.95 -10.07 -18.88
N LEU A 38 -12.31 -9.19 -19.82
CA LEU A 38 -12.77 -7.79 -19.75
C LEU A 38 -13.83 -7.44 -18.68
N HIS A 39 -14.10 -8.33 -17.71
CA HIS A 39 -15.07 -8.17 -16.63
C HIS A 39 -14.48 -8.39 -15.22
N ASP A 40 -13.25 -8.92 -15.10
CA ASP A 40 -12.56 -9.04 -13.80
C ASP A 40 -11.34 -8.10 -13.79
N ASP A 41 -11.52 -6.87 -13.33
CA ASP A 41 -10.41 -5.95 -13.00
C ASP A 41 -9.53 -6.50 -11.84
N ASP A 42 -9.90 -7.63 -11.22
CA ASP A 42 -9.33 -8.18 -9.98
C ASP A 42 -8.33 -9.35 -10.13
N THR A 43 -7.93 -9.73 -11.34
CA THR A 43 -6.90 -10.78 -11.47
C THR A 43 -5.50 -10.25 -11.22
N ASP A 44 -5.07 -10.34 -9.95
CA ASP A 44 -3.71 -10.08 -9.50
C ASP A 44 -2.66 -10.71 -10.47
N PRO A 45 -1.92 -9.88 -11.23
CA PRO A 45 -0.92 -10.35 -12.18
C PRO A 45 0.16 -11.22 -11.52
N ALA A 46 0.42 -11.03 -10.23
CA ALA A 46 1.35 -11.87 -9.48
C ALA A 46 0.86 -13.31 -9.34
N ARG A 47 -0.44 -13.52 -9.10
CA ARG A 47 -1.05 -14.86 -9.00
C ARG A 47 -1.10 -15.58 -10.34
N ALA A 48 -1.45 -14.87 -11.42
CA ALA A 48 -1.38 -15.42 -12.78
C ALA A 48 0.06 -15.87 -13.08
N GLN A 49 1.06 -15.06 -12.70
CA GLN A 49 2.47 -15.43 -12.85
C GLN A 49 2.87 -16.64 -12.01
N ALA A 50 2.45 -16.73 -10.74
CA ALA A 50 2.76 -17.86 -9.87
C ALA A 50 2.19 -19.17 -10.42
N SER A 51 0.94 -19.13 -10.91
CA SER A 51 0.27 -20.29 -11.53
C SER A 51 0.98 -20.73 -12.82
N LEU A 52 1.40 -19.77 -13.65
CA LEU A 52 2.18 -20.04 -14.85
C LEU A 52 3.58 -20.59 -14.54
N ALA A 53 4.23 -20.08 -13.49
CA ALA A 53 5.51 -20.59 -13.04
C ALA A 53 5.38 -22.05 -12.57
N ALA A 54 4.37 -22.34 -11.74
CA ALA A 54 4.07 -23.71 -11.31
C ALA A 54 3.78 -24.63 -12.51
N PHE A 55 2.99 -24.16 -13.48
CA PHE A 55 2.73 -24.89 -14.71
C PHE A 55 4.01 -25.17 -15.50
N ALA A 56 4.90 -24.18 -15.64
CA ALA A 56 6.17 -24.32 -16.33
C ALA A 56 7.14 -25.31 -15.64
N LEU A 57 6.96 -25.57 -14.35
CA LEU A 57 7.77 -26.53 -13.57
C LEU A 57 7.29 -27.98 -13.68
N THR A 58 6.13 -28.23 -14.29
CA THR A 58 5.54 -29.59 -14.36
C THR A 58 6.36 -30.59 -15.19
N CYS A 59 6.86 -30.17 -16.36
CA CYS A 59 7.76 -31.00 -17.18
C CYS A 59 8.57 -30.15 -18.18
N LYS A 60 9.63 -30.73 -18.75
CA LYS A 60 10.52 -30.05 -19.70
C LYS A 60 9.81 -29.50 -20.94
N HIS A 61 8.81 -30.22 -21.46
CA HIS A 61 8.04 -29.85 -22.65
C HIS A 61 7.12 -28.64 -22.39
N VAL A 62 6.47 -28.61 -21.22
CA VAL A 62 5.69 -27.46 -20.77
C VAL A 62 6.61 -26.29 -20.49
N SER A 63 7.73 -26.51 -19.78
CA SER A 63 8.72 -25.48 -19.48
C SER A 63 9.21 -24.74 -20.73
N SER A 64 9.64 -25.46 -21.77
CA SER A 64 10.13 -24.86 -23.02
C SER A 64 9.07 -24.04 -23.77
N SER A 65 7.78 -24.37 -23.56
CA SER A 65 6.64 -23.71 -24.18
C SER A 65 6.17 -22.49 -23.37
N VAL A 66 6.16 -22.59 -22.04
CA VAL A 66 5.58 -21.62 -21.11
C VAL A 66 6.60 -20.57 -20.65
N MET A 67 7.87 -20.93 -20.42
CA MET A 67 8.90 -19.97 -19.99
C MET A 67 9.02 -18.74 -20.91
N PRO A 68 8.97 -18.87 -22.25
CA PRO A 68 8.93 -17.71 -23.14
C PRO A 68 7.74 -16.76 -22.90
N VAL A 69 6.58 -17.30 -22.49
CA VAL A 69 5.39 -16.52 -22.13
C VAL A 69 5.58 -15.90 -20.74
N LEU A 70 6.16 -16.66 -19.80
CA LEU A 70 6.44 -16.24 -18.43
C LEU A 70 7.30 -14.97 -18.38
N TYR A 71 8.35 -14.93 -19.19
CA TYR A 71 9.31 -13.82 -19.25
C TYR A 71 8.91 -12.71 -20.22
N ARG A 72 7.77 -12.81 -20.91
CA ARG A 72 7.30 -11.73 -21.80
C ARG A 72 6.94 -10.46 -21.02
N ALA A 73 6.42 -10.59 -19.80
CA ALA A 73 5.99 -9.46 -18.97
C ALA A 73 6.24 -9.69 -17.46
N PRO A 74 7.45 -10.07 -17.00
CA PRO A 74 7.71 -10.47 -15.62
C PRO A 74 7.15 -9.48 -14.60
N VAL A 75 6.36 -10.03 -13.67
CA VAL A 75 5.83 -9.37 -12.48
C VAL A 75 6.82 -9.59 -11.34
N LEU A 76 7.31 -8.52 -10.76
CA LEU A 76 8.30 -8.53 -9.69
C LEU A 76 7.60 -8.15 -8.40
N ASN A 77 7.42 -9.11 -7.51
CA ASN A 77 6.78 -8.86 -6.21
C ASN A 77 7.78 -8.45 -5.14
N ARG A 78 9.08 -8.41 -5.46
CA ARG A 78 10.16 -8.08 -4.51
C ARG A 78 11.32 -7.42 -5.24
N ILE A 79 11.91 -6.40 -4.63
CA ILE A 79 13.06 -5.70 -5.19
C ILE A 79 14.28 -6.63 -5.34
N LYS A 80 14.45 -7.58 -4.42
CA LYS A 80 15.52 -8.61 -4.49
C LYS A 80 15.42 -9.45 -5.78
N ALA A 81 14.21 -9.62 -6.35
CA ALA A 81 14.01 -10.35 -7.59
C ALA A 81 14.69 -9.66 -8.79
N LEU A 82 14.98 -8.36 -8.73
CA LEU A 82 15.73 -7.65 -9.77
C LEU A 82 17.14 -8.21 -9.95
N SER A 83 17.81 -8.62 -8.87
CA SER A 83 19.17 -9.20 -8.96
C SER A 83 19.17 -10.55 -9.65
N LEU A 84 18.23 -11.42 -9.26
CA LEU A 84 18.01 -12.73 -9.87
C LEU A 84 17.61 -12.59 -11.34
N LEU A 85 16.70 -11.66 -11.64
CA LEU A 85 16.29 -11.36 -13.01
C LEU A 85 17.51 -10.87 -13.80
N THR A 86 18.27 -9.91 -13.28
CA THR A 86 19.47 -9.37 -13.96
C THR A 86 20.49 -10.46 -14.27
N ALA A 87 20.79 -11.33 -13.31
CA ALA A 87 21.69 -12.46 -13.50
C ALA A 87 21.15 -13.45 -14.55
N THR A 88 19.86 -13.80 -14.45
CA THR A 88 19.21 -14.73 -15.40
C THR A 88 19.24 -14.19 -16.83
N LEU A 89 18.94 -12.90 -17.01
CA LEU A 89 18.90 -12.27 -18.33
C LEU A 89 20.30 -12.05 -18.93
N ASN A 90 21.32 -11.90 -18.09
CA ASN A 90 22.72 -11.92 -18.54
C ASN A 90 23.11 -13.30 -19.07
N ASP A 91 22.75 -14.35 -18.34
CA ASP A 91 23.13 -15.72 -18.68
C ASP A 91 22.31 -16.28 -19.86
N LEU A 92 21.10 -15.72 -20.09
CA LEU A 92 20.16 -16.16 -21.13
C LEU A 92 19.71 -14.99 -22.04
N PRO A 93 20.55 -14.58 -23.02
CA PRO A 93 20.22 -13.48 -23.94
C PRO A 93 18.98 -13.73 -24.80
N ASP A 94 18.69 -15.00 -25.12
CA ASP A 94 17.50 -15.41 -25.85
C ASP A 94 16.21 -15.16 -25.07
N LEU A 95 16.27 -15.25 -23.73
CA LEU A 95 15.20 -14.91 -22.82
C LEU A 95 15.06 -13.40 -22.67
N ALA A 96 16.19 -12.69 -22.55
CA ALA A 96 16.22 -11.22 -22.51
C ALA A 96 15.58 -10.59 -23.75
N ALA A 97 15.79 -11.18 -24.93
CA ALA A 97 15.13 -10.76 -26.16
C ALA A 97 13.60 -10.97 -26.15
N ARG A 98 13.03 -11.75 -25.22
CA ARG A 98 11.58 -11.99 -25.13
C ARG A 98 10.87 -11.05 -24.16
N VAL A 99 11.61 -10.43 -23.25
CA VAL A 99 11.06 -9.49 -22.28
C VAL A 99 10.54 -8.26 -23.01
N LYS A 100 9.24 -7.99 -22.89
CA LYS A 100 8.56 -6.83 -23.50
C LYS A 100 8.06 -5.83 -22.46
N ARG A 101 7.70 -6.29 -21.27
CA ARG A 101 7.23 -5.47 -20.15
C ARG A 101 7.88 -5.93 -18.85
N ILE A 102 8.12 -5.02 -17.91
CA ILE A 102 8.39 -5.35 -16.50
C ILE A 102 7.26 -4.73 -15.70
N VAL A 103 6.67 -5.50 -14.80
CA VAL A 103 5.60 -5.05 -13.90
C VAL A 103 6.12 -5.17 -12.47
N ALA A 104 6.03 -4.13 -11.66
CA ALA A 104 6.20 -4.26 -10.22
C ALA A 104 4.86 -4.68 -9.61
N GLY A 105 4.84 -5.76 -8.84
CA GLY A 105 3.64 -6.17 -8.10
C GLY A 105 3.45 -5.33 -6.83
N PRO A 106 2.33 -5.51 -6.12
CA PRO A 106 1.97 -4.74 -4.93
C PRO A 106 3.06 -4.70 -3.86
N THR A 107 3.68 -5.85 -3.58
CA THR A 107 4.71 -5.98 -2.53
C THR A 107 6.13 -5.67 -3.01
N PHE A 108 6.30 -5.08 -4.21
CA PHE A 108 7.60 -4.96 -4.87
C PHE A 108 8.68 -4.31 -4.00
N VAL A 109 8.36 -3.21 -3.34
CA VAL A 109 9.21 -2.62 -2.31
C VAL A 109 8.57 -2.85 -0.96
N ASP A 110 9.38 -3.40 -0.07
CA ASP A 110 9.02 -3.65 1.31
C ASP A 110 10.04 -2.91 2.17
N PRO A 111 9.64 -1.79 2.81
CA PRO A 111 10.53 -1.02 3.66
C PRO A 111 11.22 -1.87 4.73
N THR A 112 10.53 -2.93 5.21
CA THR A 112 11.03 -3.80 6.29
C THR A 112 12.11 -4.79 5.82
N THR A 113 12.18 -5.11 4.52
CA THR A 113 13.19 -6.05 3.97
C THR A 113 14.25 -5.37 3.11
N PHE A 114 14.24 -4.03 3.10
CA PHE A 114 15.02 -3.17 2.23
C PHE A 114 16.49 -3.04 2.67
N ASP A 115 17.29 -4.09 2.52
CA ASP A 115 18.75 -4.00 2.56
C ASP A 115 19.33 -3.98 1.13
N CYS A 116 19.41 -2.78 0.55
CA CYS A 116 20.01 -2.58 -0.77
C CYS A 116 21.55 -2.59 -0.77
N ILE A 117 22.22 -2.56 0.40
CA ILE A 117 23.68 -2.45 0.47
C ILE A 117 24.34 -3.67 -0.21
N GLY A 118 23.77 -4.86 -0.03
CA GLY A 118 24.24 -6.09 -0.68
C GLY A 118 23.93 -6.18 -2.18
N LEU A 119 22.95 -5.44 -2.70
CA LEU A 119 22.50 -5.53 -4.09
C LEU A 119 23.33 -4.64 -5.04
N ILE A 120 23.85 -3.52 -4.55
CA ILE A 120 24.60 -2.52 -5.34
C ILE A 120 25.91 -3.08 -5.88
N GLY A 121 26.56 -4.00 -5.15
CA GLY A 121 27.80 -4.65 -5.60
C GLY A 121 27.66 -5.41 -6.92
N SER A 122 26.43 -5.76 -7.31
CA SER A 122 26.12 -6.47 -8.56
C SER A 122 25.78 -5.55 -9.73
N VAL A 123 25.52 -4.26 -9.49
CA VAL A 123 25.14 -3.30 -10.53
C VAL A 123 26.41 -2.63 -11.05
N LYS A 124 26.86 -3.04 -12.24
CA LYS A 124 27.90 -2.30 -12.97
C LYS A 124 27.27 -1.01 -13.49
N TRP A 125 27.69 0.11 -12.91
CA TRP A 125 27.35 1.46 -13.35
C TRP A 125 27.69 1.64 -14.84
N GLN A 126 26.73 2.09 -15.63
CA GLN A 126 27.00 2.49 -17.00
C GLN A 126 27.60 3.91 -16.98
N VAL A 127 28.69 4.10 -17.71
CA VAL A 127 29.30 5.41 -17.91
C VAL A 127 28.29 6.29 -18.66
N GLY A 128 27.92 7.44 -18.07
CA GLY A 128 26.93 8.36 -18.65
C GLY A 128 25.52 8.31 -18.03
N CYS A 129 25.28 7.50 -16.99
CA CYS A 129 24.04 7.58 -16.22
C CYS A 129 23.92 8.94 -15.52
N GLY A 130 23.00 9.79 -15.99
CA GLY A 130 22.73 11.09 -15.40
C GLY A 130 22.08 10.94 -14.01
N ILE A 131 22.88 11.03 -12.95
CA ILE A 131 22.38 11.25 -11.59
C ILE A 131 22.15 12.78 -11.47
N PRO A 132 20.91 13.28 -11.39
CA PRO A 132 20.61 14.69 -11.68
C PRO A 132 21.10 15.70 -10.64
N SER A 133 21.59 15.25 -9.48
CA SER A 133 22.15 16.17 -8.50
C SER A 133 23.17 15.45 -7.63
N PRO A 134 24.48 15.65 -7.89
CA PRO A 134 25.54 15.25 -6.98
C PRO A 134 25.31 15.77 -5.55
N ALA A 135 24.65 16.93 -5.41
CA ALA A 135 24.27 17.51 -4.12
C ALA A 135 23.20 16.69 -3.40
N ARG A 136 22.13 16.24 -4.07
CA ARG A 136 21.15 15.32 -3.46
C ARG A 136 21.75 13.95 -3.19
N PHE A 137 22.58 13.44 -4.09
CA PHE A 137 23.30 12.18 -3.86
C PHE A 137 24.20 12.27 -2.62
N ALA A 138 24.85 13.42 -2.41
CA ALA A 138 25.62 13.71 -1.20
C ALA A 138 24.74 13.87 0.06
N GLN A 139 23.60 14.57 -0.04
CA GLN A 139 22.62 14.71 1.06
C GLN A 139 22.03 13.37 1.49
N LEU A 140 21.75 12.48 0.54
CA LEU A 140 21.23 11.14 0.83
C LEU A 140 22.29 10.22 1.45
N GLY A 141 23.59 10.56 1.32
CA GLY A 141 24.70 9.84 1.94
C GLY A 141 24.66 8.33 1.68
N LYS A 142 24.69 7.53 2.74
CA LYS A 142 24.65 6.05 2.67
C LYS A 142 23.32 5.48 2.19
N ASN A 143 22.26 6.28 2.19
CA ASN A 143 20.95 5.91 1.65
C ASN A 143 20.83 6.22 0.15
N ALA A 144 21.76 6.97 -0.44
CA ALA A 144 21.74 7.28 -1.88
C ALA A 144 21.63 6.04 -2.79
N PRO A 145 22.15 4.85 -2.44
CA PRO A 145 21.92 3.67 -3.25
C PRO A 145 20.49 3.10 -3.20
N ARG A 146 19.75 3.40 -2.12
CA ARG A 146 18.36 2.98 -1.91
C ARG A 146 17.40 3.66 -2.89
N THR A 147 17.80 4.79 -3.45
CA THR A 147 16.99 5.59 -4.38
C THR A 147 17.21 5.23 -5.85
N LEU A 148 18.16 4.33 -6.18
CA LEU A 148 18.59 4.00 -7.54
C LEU A 148 17.72 2.96 -8.27
N LEU A 149 16.46 2.80 -7.87
CA LEU A 149 15.57 1.79 -8.48
C LEU A 149 15.48 1.97 -10.00
N MET A 150 15.36 3.21 -10.48
CA MET A 150 15.27 3.49 -11.93
C MET A 150 16.57 3.19 -12.66
N ALA A 151 17.74 3.45 -12.06
CA ALA A 151 19.02 3.08 -12.65
C ALA A 151 19.15 1.56 -12.80
N TRP A 152 18.62 0.79 -11.85
CA TRP A 152 18.62 -0.67 -11.95
C TRP A 152 17.69 -1.18 -13.06
N LEU A 153 16.48 -0.61 -13.17
CA LEU A 153 15.56 -0.91 -14.26
C LEU A 153 16.14 -0.51 -15.62
N ALA A 154 16.88 0.61 -15.71
CA ALA A 154 17.62 0.98 -16.93
C ALA A 154 18.68 -0.06 -17.29
N SER A 155 19.43 -0.59 -16.31
CA SER A 155 20.40 -1.67 -16.53
C SER A 155 19.75 -2.92 -17.09
N ILE A 156 18.59 -3.33 -16.56
CA ILE A 156 17.81 -4.46 -17.09
C ILE A 156 17.29 -4.15 -18.49
N ALA A 157 16.74 -2.96 -18.72
CA ALA A 157 16.24 -2.50 -20.01
C ALA A 157 17.30 -2.54 -21.12
N SER A 158 18.56 -2.19 -20.78
CA SER A 158 19.69 -2.22 -21.71
C SER A 158 20.00 -3.64 -22.20
N LYS A 159 19.71 -4.66 -21.39
CA LYS A 159 19.93 -6.09 -21.72
C LYS A 159 18.74 -6.71 -22.45
N CYS A 160 17.56 -6.12 -22.33
CA CYS A 160 16.32 -6.60 -22.93
C CYS A 160 16.02 -5.78 -24.19
N PRO A 161 16.49 -6.16 -25.40
CA PRO A 161 16.36 -5.33 -26.59
C PRO A 161 14.92 -5.02 -27.00
N ASN A 162 13.97 -5.89 -26.61
CA ASN A 162 12.56 -5.75 -26.93
C ASN A 162 11.70 -5.23 -25.76
N LEU A 163 12.32 -4.80 -24.64
CA LEU A 163 11.59 -4.19 -23.54
C LEU A 163 11.04 -2.84 -23.99
N LYS A 164 9.71 -2.71 -23.94
CA LYS A 164 8.95 -1.52 -24.32
C LYS A 164 8.13 -0.93 -23.18
N ALA A 165 7.95 -1.60 -22.05
CA ALA A 165 7.13 -1.07 -20.97
C ALA A 165 7.74 -1.37 -19.60
N VAL A 166 7.74 -0.37 -18.72
CA VAL A 166 8.00 -0.53 -17.29
C VAL A 166 6.79 0.02 -16.55
N ASP A 167 6.15 -0.84 -15.78
CA ASP A 167 4.90 -0.54 -15.13
C ASP A 167 5.01 -0.76 -13.62
N LEU A 168 4.89 0.32 -12.87
CA LEU A 168 4.92 0.34 -11.41
C LEU A 168 3.54 0.61 -10.81
N SER A 169 2.48 0.69 -11.62
CA SER A 169 1.14 1.12 -11.18
C SER A 169 0.56 0.28 -10.05
N LEU A 170 0.91 -1.00 -9.96
CA LEU A 170 0.44 -1.89 -8.91
C LEU A 170 1.23 -1.78 -7.61
N ALA A 171 2.40 -1.15 -7.60
CA ALA A 171 3.24 -1.08 -6.40
C ALA A 171 2.68 -0.05 -5.40
N THR A 172 2.53 -0.43 -4.14
CA THR A 172 1.82 0.36 -3.12
C THR A 172 2.73 1.07 -2.11
N HIS A 173 4.05 0.86 -2.16
CA HIS A 173 4.99 1.38 -1.15
C HIS A 173 6.29 1.92 -1.78
N LEU A 174 6.17 2.59 -2.92
CA LEU A 174 7.30 3.20 -3.60
C LEU A 174 7.43 4.68 -3.21
N HIS A 175 8.48 5.03 -2.49
CA HIS A 175 8.74 6.42 -2.16
C HIS A 175 9.19 7.20 -3.40
N SER A 176 8.73 8.45 -3.58
CA SER A 176 9.08 9.34 -4.70
C SER A 176 10.59 9.50 -4.91
N SER A 177 11.36 9.41 -3.81
CA SER A 177 12.82 9.42 -3.86
C SER A 177 13.42 8.30 -4.74
N GLN A 178 12.71 7.20 -4.96
CA GLN A 178 13.19 6.05 -5.74
C GLN A 178 13.15 6.29 -7.26
N ALA A 179 12.68 7.46 -7.71
CA ALA A 179 12.72 7.87 -9.12
C ALA A 179 14.13 8.24 -9.62
N LEU A 180 15.15 8.25 -8.74
CA LEU A 180 16.50 8.68 -9.11
C LEU A 180 17.11 7.81 -10.22
N GLY A 181 17.58 8.48 -11.28
CA GLY A 181 18.19 7.84 -12.44
C GLY A 181 17.19 7.49 -13.57
N PHE A 182 15.99 8.06 -13.53
CA PHE A 182 14.95 7.83 -14.54
C PHE A 182 15.39 8.20 -15.97
N ASN A 183 16.20 9.24 -16.17
CA ASN A 183 16.66 9.67 -17.50
C ASN A 183 17.29 8.52 -18.34
N SER A 184 18.11 7.66 -17.73
CA SER A 184 18.69 6.51 -18.46
C SER A 184 17.63 5.49 -18.91
N LEU A 185 16.60 5.25 -18.09
CA LEU A 185 15.48 4.40 -18.47
C LEU A 185 14.64 5.06 -19.57
N ALA A 186 14.35 6.36 -19.42
CA ALA A 186 13.61 7.16 -20.37
C ALA A 186 14.27 7.18 -21.75
N ALA A 187 15.60 7.32 -21.84
CA ALA A 187 16.33 7.29 -23.10
C ALA A 187 16.13 5.95 -23.86
N ILE A 188 16.20 4.82 -23.15
CA ILE A 188 15.99 3.49 -23.72
C ILE A 188 14.53 3.31 -24.18
N LEU A 189 13.57 3.70 -23.33
CA LEU A 189 12.14 3.59 -23.67
C LEU A 189 11.79 4.50 -24.86
N ARG A 190 12.33 5.71 -24.91
CA ARG A 190 12.15 6.66 -26.02
C ARG A 190 12.63 6.09 -27.35
N GLU A 191 13.85 5.55 -27.39
CA GLU A 191 14.40 4.92 -28.60
C GLU A 191 13.49 3.80 -29.14
N ARG A 192 12.80 3.09 -28.23
CA ARG A 192 11.97 1.92 -28.56
C ARG A 192 10.49 2.23 -28.73
N GLY A 193 10.07 3.49 -28.59
CA GLY A 193 8.67 3.90 -28.54
C GLY A 193 7.91 3.18 -27.42
N GLY A 194 8.54 3.07 -26.25
CA GLY A 194 8.03 2.39 -25.08
C GLY A 194 7.23 3.29 -24.14
N SER A 195 6.86 2.76 -22.98
CA SER A 195 6.10 3.47 -21.95
C SER A 195 6.60 3.21 -20.54
N PHE A 196 6.33 4.18 -19.66
CA PHE A 196 6.56 4.14 -18.23
C PHE A 196 5.28 4.55 -17.48
N GLN A 197 4.93 3.80 -16.44
CA GLN A 197 3.80 4.10 -15.55
C GLN A 197 4.29 4.04 -14.09
N ALA A 198 4.16 5.14 -13.36
CA ALA A 198 4.39 5.22 -11.92
C ALA A 198 3.30 4.47 -11.11
N PRO A 199 3.50 4.25 -9.79
CA PRO A 199 2.43 3.85 -8.86
C PRO A 199 1.14 4.65 -9.06
N ALA A 200 0.00 3.96 -9.06
CA ALA A 200 -1.30 4.61 -9.32
C ALA A 200 -1.79 5.46 -8.12
N ASP A 201 -1.46 5.02 -6.90
CA ASP A 201 -2.02 5.57 -5.66
C ASP A 201 -0.99 6.39 -4.86
N GLN A 202 0.12 6.84 -5.49
CA GLN A 202 1.17 7.60 -4.81
C GLN A 202 1.66 8.78 -5.64
N ASP A 203 2.02 9.88 -4.95
CA ASP A 203 2.70 11.02 -5.55
C ASP A 203 4.12 10.64 -5.97
N TRP A 204 4.25 10.09 -7.18
CA TRP A 204 5.52 9.59 -7.70
C TRP A 204 5.86 10.23 -9.06
N PRO A 205 6.23 11.53 -9.08
CA PRO A 205 6.51 12.22 -10.33
C PRO A 205 7.94 11.99 -10.81
N VAL A 206 8.09 11.90 -12.13
CA VAL A 206 9.41 11.77 -12.80
C VAL A 206 9.88 13.06 -13.48
N SER A 207 8.95 13.99 -13.69
CA SER A 207 9.17 15.28 -14.36
C SER A 207 8.03 16.24 -14.01
N CYS A 208 8.14 17.48 -14.45
CA CYS A 208 7.03 18.43 -14.46
C CYS A 208 6.95 19.18 -15.80
N ILE A 209 5.82 19.82 -16.06
CA ILE A 209 5.52 20.65 -17.23
C ILE A 209 4.81 21.93 -16.79
N LEU A 210 4.83 22.95 -17.63
CA LEU A 210 3.94 24.11 -17.51
C LEU A 210 2.72 23.87 -18.39
N ALA A 211 1.53 24.17 -17.89
CA ALA A 211 0.31 24.11 -18.67
C ALA A 211 -0.51 25.39 -18.51
N SER A 212 -1.21 25.83 -19.56
CA SER A 212 -2.16 26.92 -19.48
C SER A 212 -3.43 26.40 -18.81
N ASP A 213 -3.70 26.90 -17.62
CA ASP A 213 -4.91 26.60 -16.86
C ASP A 213 -5.84 27.83 -16.89
N PRO A 214 -7.08 27.72 -17.42
CA PRO A 214 -8.02 28.84 -17.47
C PRO A 214 -8.33 29.48 -16.11
N ASP A 215 -8.14 28.74 -15.02
CA ASP A 215 -8.38 29.24 -13.65
C ASP A 215 -7.25 30.15 -13.15
N HIS A 216 -6.14 30.26 -13.89
CA HIS A 216 -4.98 31.08 -13.53
C HIS A 216 -4.76 32.20 -14.56
N ALA A 217 -4.11 33.29 -14.13
CA ALA A 217 -3.89 34.44 -15.00
C ALA A 217 -3.19 34.02 -16.32
N PRO A 218 -3.64 34.53 -17.49
CA PRO A 218 -3.34 33.98 -18.83
C PRO A 218 -1.86 34.01 -19.26
N HIS A 219 -0.96 34.48 -18.40
CA HIS A 219 0.48 34.57 -18.63
C HIS A 219 1.31 33.68 -17.68
N HIS A 220 0.67 32.99 -16.72
CA HIS A 220 1.36 32.12 -15.77
C HIS A 220 1.02 30.67 -16.11
N GLY A 221 2.00 29.93 -16.63
CA GLY A 221 1.87 28.48 -16.75
C GLY A 221 1.77 27.86 -15.37
N VAL A 222 0.80 26.98 -15.16
CA VAL A 222 0.63 26.21 -13.92
C VAL A 222 1.51 24.97 -13.99
N VAL A 223 2.17 24.64 -12.89
CA VAL A 223 3.04 23.46 -12.81
C VAL A 223 2.20 22.20 -12.63
N TYR A 224 2.36 21.26 -13.57
CA TYR A 224 1.82 19.91 -13.47
C TYR A 224 2.97 18.90 -13.44
N PHE A 225 2.80 17.84 -12.66
CA PHE A 225 3.76 16.76 -12.51
C PHE A 225 3.42 15.60 -13.44
N VAL A 226 4.44 15.00 -14.04
CA VAL A 226 4.31 13.87 -14.96
C VAL A 226 4.53 12.58 -14.19
N ARG A 227 3.53 11.68 -14.20
CA ARG A 227 3.60 10.35 -13.57
C ARG A 227 3.73 9.20 -14.57
N ALA A 228 3.27 9.40 -15.81
CA ALA A 228 3.40 8.39 -16.86
C ALA A 228 3.77 9.03 -18.21
N ILE A 229 4.55 8.30 -19.00
CA ILE A 229 5.01 8.72 -20.32
C ILE A 229 4.88 7.53 -21.27
N ASP A 230 4.18 7.72 -22.39
CA ASP A 230 4.13 6.76 -23.50
C ASP A 230 4.73 7.40 -24.76
N TYR A 231 5.96 7.02 -25.09
CA TYR A 231 6.68 7.54 -26.25
C TYR A 231 6.10 7.03 -27.58
N GLY A 232 5.49 5.84 -27.60
CA GLY A 232 4.90 5.26 -28.80
C GLY A 232 3.63 5.99 -29.21
N ASN A 233 2.77 6.30 -28.24
CA ASN A 233 1.52 7.02 -28.44
C ASN A 233 1.65 8.54 -28.25
N ARG A 234 2.81 9.02 -27.76
CA ARG A 234 3.09 10.43 -27.42
C ARG A 234 2.08 10.98 -26.42
N THR A 235 1.80 10.22 -25.37
CA THR A 235 0.86 10.63 -24.32
C THR A 235 1.53 10.78 -22.95
N LEU A 236 1.03 11.71 -22.16
CA LEU A 236 1.41 11.94 -20.77
C LEU A 236 0.21 11.74 -19.83
N ASP A 237 0.48 11.22 -18.64
CA ASP A 237 -0.43 11.36 -17.51
C ASP A 237 0.17 12.37 -16.53
N ILE A 238 -0.64 13.33 -16.11
CA ILE A 238 -0.20 14.44 -15.27
C ILE A 238 -1.09 14.62 -14.04
N PHE A 239 -0.57 15.30 -13.02
CA PHE A 239 -1.31 15.68 -11.83
C PHE A 239 -0.81 17.00 -11.25
N ASN A 240 -1.61 17.70 -10.47
CA ASN A 240 -1.14 18.77 -9.58
C ASN A 240 -1.16 18.29 -8.11
N THR A 241 -0.22 18.78 -7.31
CA THR A 241 -0.14 18.45 -5.88
C THR A 241 -0.91 19.47 -5.04
N ASN A 242 -1.57 19.02 -3.98
CA ASN A 242 -2.09 19.86 -2.89
C ASN A 242 -1.08 20.04 -1.75
N TRP A 243 0.04 19.28 -1.77
CA TRP A 243 0.98 19.23 -0.66
C TRP A 243 2.38 19.72 -1.07
N PRO A 244 2.64 21.03 -0.97
CA PRO A 244 3.94 21.60 -1.34
C PRO A 244 5.13 21.05 -0.54
N GLY A 245 4.90 20.54 0.68
CA GLY A 245 5.96 19.92 1.50
C GLY A 245 6.65 18.71 0.85
N LYS A 246 5.94 17.97 0.00
CA LYS A 246 6.48 16.81 -0.73
C LYS A 246 7.42 17.19 -1.88
N LEU A 247 7.38 18.43 -2.36
CA LEU A 247 8.19 18.89 -3.50
C LEU A 247 9.69 18.70 -3.28
N ALA A 248 10.15 18.92 -2.04
CA ALA A 248 11.55 18.74 -1.66
C ALA A 248 12.04 17.28 -1.83
N GLN A 249 11.13 16.31 -1.84
CA GLN A 249 11.44 14.88 -1.93
C GLN A 249 11.46 14.35 -3.38
N TYR A 250 10.83 15.07 -4.32
CA TYR A 250 10.65 14.60 -5.70
C TYR A 250 11.94 14.62 -6.52
N ASN A 251 12.35 13.49 -7.08
CA ASN A 251 13.47 13.37 -8.01
C ASN A 251 13.03 13.62 -9.46
N LEU A 252 12.76 14.89 -9.77
CA LEU A 252 12.31 15.34 -11.07
C LEU A 252 13.47 15.47 -12.06
N HIS A 253 13.18 15.22 -13.33
CA HIS A 253 14.02 15.57 -14.46
C HIS A 253 13.34 16.66 -15.29
N PRO A 254 14.10 17.58 -15.93
CA PRO A 254 13.54 18.50 -16.91
C PRO A 254 12.82 17.72 -18.02
N ILE A 255 11.63 18.17 -18.42
CA ILE A 255 10.85 17.46 -19.45
C ILE A 255 11.58 17.41 -20.80
N GLN A 256 12.39 18.42 -21.09
CA GLN A 256 13.20 18.53 -22.31
C GLN A 256 14.26 17.42 -22.42
N ASP A 257 14.78 16.93 -21.29
CA ASP A 257 15.71 15.80 -21.27
C ASP A 257 14.99 14.49 -21.62
N LEU A 258 13.74 14.36 -21.19
CA LEU A 258 12.91 13.19 -21.43
C LEU A 258 12.30 13.20 -22.84
N ILE A 259 11.91 14.38 -23.32
CA ILE A 259 11.26 14.63 -24.60
C ILE A 259 12.03 15.77 -25.31
N PRO A 260 12.88 15.45 -26.29
CA PRO A 260 13.72 16.46 -26.94
C PRO A 260 12.90 17.61 -27.55
N ASP A 261 13.45 18.82 -27.46
CA ASP A 261 12.81 20.08 -27.88
C ASP A 261 12.25 20.05 -29.31
N GLY A 262 11.16 20.78 -29.53
CA GLY A 262 10.45 20.86 -30.81
C GLY A 262 9.40 19.76 -31.05
N HIS A 263 9.37 18.72 -30.20
CA HIS A 263 8.37 17.65 -30.26
C HIS A 263 7.20 17.81 -29.29
N LEU A 264 7.36 18.56 -28.20
CA LEU A 264 6.37 18.70 -27.11
C LEU A 264 4.96 19.08 -27.59
N ARG A 265 4.85 19.92 -28.63
CA ARG A 265 3.57 20.31 -29.26
C ARG A 265 2.76 19.15 -29.88
N HIS A 266 3.39 18.00 -30.13
CA HIS A 266 2.73 16.80 -30.67
C HIS A 266 2.42 15.77 -29.59
N TRP A 267 2.66 16.10 -28.32
CA TRP A 267 2.29 15.25 -27.20
C TRP A 267 0.89 15.61 -26.72
N HIS A 268 0.19 14.58 -26.25
CA HIS A 268 -1.16 14.67 -25.75
C HIS A 268 -1.24 14.31 -24.27
N ILE A 269 -2.22 14.86 -23.59
CA ILE A 269 -2.52 14.50 -22.21
C ILE A 269 -3.63 13.45 -22.23
N ARG A 270 -3.35 12.27 -21.69
CA ARG A 270 -4.29 11.13 -21.62
C ARG A 270 -5.06 11.12 -20.32
N HIS A 271 -4.39 11.42 -19.21
CA HIS A 271 -5.01 11.45 -17.89
C HIS A 271 -4.53 12.64 -17.09
N ILE A 272 -5.45 13.28 -16.35
CA ILE A 272 -5.18 14.43 -15.51
C ILE A 272 -5.79 14.19 -14.14
N ASP A 273 -4.99 14.18 -13.08
CA ASP A 273 -5.53 14.37 -11.73
C ASP A 273 -5.53 15.87 -11.41
N LEU A 274 -6.73 16.42 -11.24
CA LEU A 274 -6.98 17.80 -10.87
C LEU A 274 -7.30 17.86 -9.39
N VAL A 275 -6.58 18.67 -8.65
CA VAL A 275 -6.88 19.03 -7.27
C VAL A 275 -7.26 20.51 -7.24
N HIS A 276 -8.43 20.81 -6.67
CA HIS A 276 -8.86 22.18 -6.45
C HIS A 276 -8.01 22.79 -5.34
N GLN A 277 -7.23 23.80 -5.71
CA GLN A 277 -6.42 24.57 -4.78
C GLN A 277 -7.32 25.70 -4.26
N TYR A 278 -7.87 25.53 -3.05
CA TYR A 278 -8.73 26.52 -2.41
C TYR A 278 -7.93 27.81 -2.18
N GLU A 279 -8.26 28.92 -2.87
CA GLU A 279 -7.74 30.32 -2.77
C GLU A 279 -6.22 30.55 -2.63
N VAL A 280 -5.46 29.47 -2.44
CA VAL A 280 -4.05 29.38 -2.15
C VAL A 280 -3.55 28.43 -3.20
N ASP A 281 -3.11 29.00 -4.32
CA ASP A 281 -2.22 28.28 -5.21
C ASP A 281 -1.04 27.85 -4.32
N PRO A 282 -0.84 26.54 -4.05
CA PRO A 282 0.25 26.06 -3.24
C PRO A 282 1.57 26.48 -3.87
N PHE A 283 1.64 26.77 -5.18
CA PHE A 283 2.79 27.42 -5.79
C PHE A 283 2.88 28.91 -5.46
N ALA A 284 1.79 29.69 -5.40
CA ALA A 284 1.86 31.07 -4.91
C ALA A 284 2.34 31.11 -3.45
N ALA A 285 1.77 30.29 -2.56
CA ALA A 285 2.23 30.19 -1.18
C ALA A 285 3.66 29.62 -1.06
N PHE A 286 4.07 28.71 -1.95
CA PHE A 286 5.43 28.15 -2.00
C PHE A 286 6.46 29.13 -2.57
N MET A 287 6.06 29.98 -3.54
CA MET A 287 6.86 31.07 -4.09
C MET A 287 7.01 32.21 -3.08
N ASP A 288 6.02 32.43 -2.22
CA ASP A 288 6.01 33.50 -1.23
C ASP A 288 6.71 33.12 0.10
N ASN A 289 6.71 31.84 0.51
CA ASN A 289 7.16 31.41 1.85
C ASN A 289 8.48 30.61 1.91
N LEU A 290 9.09 30.24 0.79
CA LEU A 290 10.43 29.62 0.80
C LEU A 290 11.50 30.63 0.36
N PRO A 291 12.74 30.53 0.88
CA PRO A 291 13.91 30.97 0.12
C PRO A 291 13.94 30.10 -1.14
N ALA A 292 13.32 30.60 -2.21
CA ALA A 292 12.88 29.86 -3.37
C ALA A 292 13.89 28.80 -3.84
N PRO A 293 13.46 27.57 -4.14
CA PRO A 293 14.05 26.88 -5.27
C PRO A 293 13.33 27.46 -6.50
N PRO A 294 13.96 28.33 -7.30
CA PRO A 294 13.29 28.94 -8.45
C PRO A 294 12.88 27.81 -9.42
N LEU A 295 11.89 28.03 -10.30
CA LEU A 295 11.32 26.98 -11.18
C LEU A 295 12.39 26.13 -11.91
N GLU A 296 13.59 26.68 -12.10
CA GLU A 296 14.79 26.04 -12.65
C GLU A 296 15.24 24.80 -11.84
N THR A 297 14.98 24.78 -10.53
CA THR A 297 15.24 23.62 -9.65
C THR A 297 14.32 22.43 -9.93
N LEU A 298 13.14 22.69 -10.47
CA LEU A 298 12.23 21.68 -11.00
C LEU A 298 12.57 21.33 -12.46
N GLY A 299 13.59 21.98 -13.04
CA GLY A 299 13.93 21.85 -14.46
C GLY A 299 13.01 22.65 -15.38
N LEU A 300 12.28 23.64 -14.85
CA LEU A 300 11.41 24.51 -15.63
C LEU A 300 12.02 25.91 -15.77
N SER A 301 11.78 26.56 -16.90
CA SER A 301 12.15 27.95 -17.15
C SER A 301 10.95 28.67 -17.75
N LEU A 302 10.50 29.76 -17.12
CA LEU A 302 9.33 30.52 -17.57
C LEU A 302 9.50 31.07 -19.00
N ASP A 303 10.71 31.47 -19.36
CA ASP A 303 10.99 32.11 -20.65
C ASP A 303 11.16 31.11 -21.81
N SER A 304 11.51 29.85 -21.51
CA SER A 304 11.93 28.88 -22.52
C SER A 304 11.14 27.56 -22.52
N SER A 305 10.36 27.29 -21.47
CA SER A 305 9.59 26.05 -21.41
C SER A 305 8.32 26.16 -22.24
N TYR A 306 8.02 25.09 -22.96
CA TYR A 306 6.77 24.96 -23.68
C TYR A 306 5.60 24.90 -22.69
N ILE A 307 4.60 25.77 -22.89
CA ILE A 307 3.36 25.78 -22.11
C ILE A 307 2.36 24.87 -22.83
N PHE A 308 1.95 23.80 -22.16
CA PHE A 308 0.96 22.87 -22.66
C PHE A 308 -0.44 23.51 -22.64
N ASP A 309 -1.14 23.46 -23.76
CA ASP A 309 -2.53 23.91 -23.81
C ASP A 309 -3.45 22.73 -23.52
N LEU A 310 -3.93 22.63 -22.27
CA LEU A 310 -4.80 21.53 -21.85
C LEU A 310 -6.09 21.46 -22.70
N SER A 311 -6.59 22.58 -23.21
CA SER A 311 -7.79 22.57 -24.06
C SER A 311 -7.55 21.93 -25.43
N ARG A 312 -6.30 21.95 -25.93
CA ARG A 312 -5.93 21.47 -27.28
C ARG A 312 -5.18 20.14 -27.27
N GLN A 313 -4.45 19.85 -26.21
CA GLN A 313 -3.57 18.68 -26.12
C GLN A 313 -4.22 17.50 -25.42
N VAL A 314 -5.40 17.64 -24.86
CA VAL A 314 -6.24 16.52 -24.44
C VAL A 314 -6.65 15.70 -25.67
N LEU A 315 -6.52 14.38 -25.60
CA LEU A 315 -6.93 13.48 -26.68
C LEU A 315 -8.42 13.70 -27.03
N PRO A 316 -8.77 13.76 -28.32
CA PRO A 316 -10.15 14.01 -28.74
C PRO A 316 -11.10 12.90 -28.29
N GLY A 317 -12.32 13.28 -27.92
CA GLY A 317 -13.37 12.37 -27.44
C GLY A 317 -13.15 11.89 -26.00
N SER A 318 -13.80 10.78 -25.64
CA SER A 318 -13.73 10.18 -24.28
C SER A 318 -12.43 9.41 -24.01
N GLN A 319 -11.37 9.63 -24.78
CA GLN A 319 -10.08 8.95 -24.59
C GLN A 319 -9.25 9.57 -23.46
N SER A 320 -9.46 10.86 -23.21
CA SER A 320 -8.85 11.52 -22.06
C SER A 320 -9.74 11.40 -20.84
N THR A 321 -9.11 11.14 -19.70
CA THR A 321 -9.80 10.93 -18.43
C THR A 321 -9.30 11.93 -17.39
N VAL A 322 -10.19 12.28 -16.47
CA VAL A 322 -9.92 13.21 -15.37
C VAL A 322 -10.21 12.50 -14.06
N SER A 323 -9.30 12.60 -13.11
CA SER A 323 -9.62 12.44 -11.69
C SER A 323 -9.73 13.83 -11.09
N LEU A 324 -10.81 14.11 -10.37
CA LEU A 324 -11.01 15.42 -9.75
C LEU A 324 -11.11 15.27 -8.25
N TRP A 325 -10.33 16.07 -7.53
CA TRP A 325 -10.47 16.31 -6.11
C TRP A 325 -10.89 17.76 -5.89
N THR A 326 -12.03 17.92 -5.25
CA THR A 326 -12.56 19.22 -4.80
C THR A 326 -13.32 19.01 -3.49
N VAL A 327 -13.91 20.06 -2.95
CA VAL A 327 -14.59 20.03 -1.66
C VAL A 327 -16.05 19.64 -1.77
N HIS A 328 -16.73 20.09 -2.83
CA HIS A 328 -18.18 19.94 -2.96
C HIS A 328 -18.59 19.79 -4.42
N LEU A 329 -19.79 19.24 -4.67
CA LEU A 329 -20.19 18.82 -6.01
C LEU A 329 -20.38 20.00 -6.99
N ALA A 330 -20.86 21.15 -6.51
CA ALA A 330 -21.04 22.33 -7.34
C ALA A 330 -19.70 22.82 -7.92
N ALA A 331 -18.66 22.91 -7.08
CA ALA A 331 -17.31 23.23 -7.52
C ALA A 331 -16.79 22.21 -8.53
N ALA A 332 -17.14 20.93 -8.40
CA ALA A 332 -16.70 19.90 -9.33
C ALA A 332 -17.18 20.20 -10.77
N SER A 333 -18.48 20.49 -10.95
CA SER A 333 -19.04 20.87 -12.24
C SER A 333 -18.40 22.15 -12.77
N ASP A 334 -18.21 23.16 -11.91
CA ASP A 334 -17.66 24.46 -12.30
C ASP A 334 -16.20 24.35 -12.76
N ILE A 335 -15.34 23.62 -12.02
CA ILE A 335 -13.94 23.40 -12.38
C ILE A 335 -13.81 22.70 -13.73
N LEU A 336 -14.58 21.63 -13.95
CA LEU A 336 -14.55 20.91 -15.22
C LEU A 336 -14.99 21.82 -16.37
N SER A 337 -16.09 22.56 -16.17
CA SER A 337 -16.61 23.50 -17.17
C SER A 337 -15.60 24.60 -17.53
N ARG A 338 -15.00 25.27 -16.52
CA ARG A 338 -13.98 26.31 -16.71
C ARG A 338 -12.75 25.78 -17.45
N ARG A 339 -12.35 24.54 -17.17
CA ARG A 339 -11.20 23.86 -17.82
C ARG A 339 -11.57 23.11 -19.11
N HIS A 340 -12.79 23.29 -19.62
CA HIS A 340 -13.29 22.68 -20.84
C HIS A 340 -13.32 21.14 -20.84
N PHE A 341 -13.45 20.53 -19.66
CA PHE A 341 -13.71 19.10 -19.50
C PHE A 341 -15.22 18.83 -19.38
N SER A 342 -15.65 17.70 -19.93
CA SER A 342 -17.01 17.20 -19.76
C SER A 342 -17.13 16.26 -18.56
N LEU A 343 -18.32 16.15 -17.98
CA LEU A 343 -18.63 15.17 -16.92
C LEU A 343 -18.36 13.72 -17.36
N LYS A 344 -18.42 13.45 -18.67
CA LYS A 344 -18.12 12.13 -19.28
C LYS A 344 -16.62 11.79 -19.32
N GLN A 345 -15.75 12.72 -18.96
CA GLN A 345 -14.31 12.49 -18.85
C GLN A 345 -13.88 12.30 -17.40
N CYS A 346 -14.70 12.72 -16.42
CA CYS A 346 -14.40 12.51 -15.00
C CYS A 346 -14.64 11.04 -14.63
N THR A 347 -13.58 10.32 -14.31
CA THR A 347 -13.61 8.89 -13.97
C THR A 347 -13.45 8.60 -12.48
N LYS A 348 -12.85 9.54 -11.74
CA LYS A 348 -12.71 9.51 -10.28
C LYS A 348 -13.08 10.89 -9.74
N LEU A 349 -13.94 10.93 -8.74
CA LEU A 349 -14.34 12.16 -8.07
C LEU A 349 -14.12 12.01 -6.57
N GLN A 350 -13.38 12.94 -5.97
CA GLN A 350 -13.17 13.02 -4.53
C GLN A 350 -13.74 14.35 -4.04
N LEU A 351 -14.75 14.27 -3.19
CA LEU A 351 -15.39 15.40 -2.53
C LEU A 351 -14.91 15.40 -1.08
N LYS A 352 -13.81 16.11 -0.82
CA LYS A 352 -13.13 16.13 0.47
C LYS A 352 -12.57 17.52 0.77
N PHE A 353 -12.99 18.08 1.89
CA PHE A 353 -12.39 19.24 2.51
C PHE A 353 -11.00 18.86 3.08
N PRO A 354 -9.92 19.58 2.73
CA PRO A 354 -8.60 19.29 3.28
C PRO A 354 -8.64 19.45 4.80
N ALA A 355 -8.36 18.36 5.52
CA ALA A 355 -8.60 18.22 6.95
C ALA A 355 -7.98 19.38 7.75
N PRO A 356 -8.78 20.26 8.39
CA PRO A 356 -8.25 21.32 9.20
C PRO A 356 -8.53 20.95 10.66
N THR A 357 -7.93 19.88 11.16
CA THR A 357 -8.09 19.44 12.57
C THR A 357 -7.82 20.61 13.53
N ALA A 358 -6.90 21.51 13.17
CA ALA A 358 -6.65 22.74 13.91
C ALA A 358 -7.78 23.80 13.82
N LEU A 359 -8.44 23.95 12.66
CA LEU A 359 -9.53 24.94 12.48
C LEU A 359 -10.82 24.47 13.14
N GLU A 360 -11.15 23.18 13.00
CA GLU A 360 -12.30 22.56 13.65
C GLU A 360 -12.17 22.67 15.18
N ALA A 361 -11.00 22.33 15.73
CA ALA A 361 -10.74 22.46 17.16
C ALA A 361 -10.72 23.91 17.65
N ALA A 362 -10.18 24.85 16.86
CA ALA A 362 -10.10 26.26 17.26
C ALA A 362 -11.43 27.01 17.14
N HIS A 363 -12.25 26.65 16.15
CA HIS A 363 -13.47 27.38 15.79
C HIS A 363 -14.62 26.45 15.36
N PRO A 364 -15.13 25.59 16.26
CA PRO A 364 -16.09 24.54 15.92
C PRO A 364 -17.40 25.08 15.33
N GLU A 365 -17.94 26.17 15.87
CA GLU A 365 -19.18 26.79 15.36
C GLU A 365 -19.03 27.31 13.92
N MET A 366 -17.93 28.03 13.64
CA MET A 366 -17.64 28.57 12.31
C MET A 366 -17.37 27.44 11.31
N TYR A 367 -16.67 26.40 11.74
CA TYR A 367 -16.43 25.21 10.94
C TYR A 367 -17.75 24.50 10.59
N GLY A 368 -18.64 24.30 11.57
CA GLY A 368 -19.97 23.72 11.35
C GLY A 368 -20.82 24.53 10.36
N MET A 369 -20.83 25.86 10.48
CA MET A 369 -21.49 26.75 9.53
C MET A 369 -20.93 26.60 8.10
N LEU A 370 -19.60 26.59 7.97
CA LEU A 370 -18.93 26.40 6.67
C LEU A 370 -19.28 25.04 6.05
N MET A 371 -19.23 23.96 6.83
CA MET A 371 -19.59 22.62 6.35
C MET A 371 -21.05 22.57 5.89
N SER A 372 -21.97 23.15 6.68
CA SER A 372 -23.38 23.28 6.29
C SER A 372 -23.53 24.05 4.97
N ASP A 373 -22.89 25.21 4.82
CA ASP A 373 -22.98 26.02 3.60
C ASP A 373 -22.47 25.26 2.35
N LEU A 374 -21.30 24.61 2.46
CA LEU A 374 -20.72 23.81 1.38
C LEU A 374 -21.59 22.59 1.03
N PHE A 375 -22.20 21.96 2.04
CA PHE A 375 -23.15 20.87 1.83
C PHE A 375 -24.42 21.36 1.12
N GLN A 376 -24.96 22.53 1.50
CA GLN A 376 -26.12 23.12 0.84
C GLN A 376 -25.84 23.44 -0.64
N GLU A 377 -24.62 23.88 -0.97
CA GLU A 377 -24.20 24.05 -2.36
C GLU A 377 -24.14 22.72 -3.12
N SER A 378 -23.64 21.65 -2.49
CA SER A 378 -23.69 20.31 -3.07
C SER A 378 -25.11 19.82 -3.29
N SER A 379 -26.00 20.01 -2.31
CA SER A 379 -27.41 19.62 -2.40
C SER A 379 -28.12 20.30 -3.56
N LYS A 380 -27.89 21.62 -3.73
CA LYS A 380 -28.40 22.36 -4.90
C LYS A 380 -27.85 21.81 -6.23
N ALA A 381 -26.60 21.34 -6.26
CA ALA A 381 -26.04 20.71 -7.46
C ALA A 381 -26.64 19.32 -7.73
N LEU A 382 -26.96 18.54 -6.69
CA LEU A 382 -27.64 17.24 -6.81
C LEU A 382 -29.05 17.37 -7.39
N ASP A 383 -29.73 18.49 -7.16
CA ASP A 383 -31.07 18.73 -7.70
C ASP A 383 -31.07 19.16 -9.20
N ARG A 384 -29.89 19.43 -9.79
CA ARG A 384 -29.77 19.73 -11.23
C ARG A 384 -29.88 18.46 -12.07
N ASP A 385 -30.36 18.53 -13.31
CA ASP A 385 -30.47 17.36 -14.22
C ASP A 385 -29.14 16.98 -14.91
N GLU A 386 -28.04 17.03 -14.16
CA GLU A 386 -26.72 16.60 -14.62
C GLU A 386 -26.43 15.18 -14.13
N SER A 387 -25.82 14.32 -14.94
CA SER A 387 -25.36 12.99 -14.52
C SER A 387 -23.87 12.84 -14.76
N TRP A 388 -23.24 11.98 -13.97
CA TRP A 388 -21.81 11.72 -13.97
C TRP A 388 -21.51 10.28 -14.41
N PRO A 389 -21.81 9.93 -15.67
CA PRO A 389 -21.80 8.54 -16.12
C PRO A 389 -20.40 7.93 -16.24
N ALA A 390 -19.34 8.73 -16.24
CA ALA A 390 -17.97 8.21 -16.35
C ALA A 390 -17.32 7.91 -15.00
N VAL A 391 -17.89 8.44 -13.90
CA VAL A 391 -17.32 8.27 -12.55
C VAL A 391 -17.53 6.83 -12.10
N LYS A 392 -16.42 6.14 -11.84
CA LYS A 392 -16.38 4.77 -11.31
C LYS A 392 -15.96 4.73 -9.85
N SER A 393 -15.19 5.72 -9.41
CA SER A 393 -14.69 5.87 -8.05
C SER A 393 -15.17 7.20 -7.47
N LEU A 394 -15.89 7.14 -6.36
CA LEU A 394 -16.43 8.30 -5.65
C LEU A 394 -15.92 8.28 -4.21
N THR A 395 -15.36 9.41 -3.75
CA THR A 395 -15.04 9.64 -2.33
C THR A 395 -15.90 10.77 -1.79
N LEU A 396 -16.55 10.54 -0.65
CA LEU A 396 -17.37 11.50 0.08
C LEU A 396 -16.75 11.69 1.47
N ALA A 397 -16.28 12.89 1.77
CA ALA A 397 -15.80 13.29 3.09
C ALA A 397 -16.46 14.62 3.46
N ALA A 398 -15.95 15.32 4.48
CA ALA A 398 -16.38 16.69 4.80
C ALA A 398 -16.50 17.53 3.51
N PRO A 399 -17.64 18.21 3.26
CA PRO A 399 -18.70 18.56 4.21
C PRO A 399 -19.80 17.49 4.43
N TYR A 400 -19.71 16.31 3.81
CA TYR A 400 -20.63 15.20 4.07
C TYR A 400 -20.28 14.53 5.40
N PHE A 401 -21.30 13.98 6.09
CA PHE A 401 -21.13 13.17 7.32
C PHE A 401 -20.35 13.87 8.44
N THR A 402 -20.50 15.20 8.51
CA THR A 402 -20.03 16.01 9.65
C THR A 402 -21.14 16.15 10.68
N GLN A 403 -20.83 16.60 11.89
CA GLN A 403 -21.85 16.85 12.92
C GLN A 403 -22.97 17.78 12.41
N ALA A 404 -22.64 18.81 11.62
CA ALA A 404 -23.61 19.77 11.10
C ALA A 404 -24.49 19.23 9.96
N THR A 405 -24.10 18.12 9.33
CA THR A 405 -24.69 17.65 8.05
C THR A 405 -25.03 16.16 8.04
N SER A 406 -24.94 15.47 9.18
CA SER A 406 -25.10 14.01 9.31
C SER A 406 -26.38 13.48 8.64
N LEU A 407 -27.54 13.87 9.16
CA LEU A 407 -28.84 13.41 8.67
C LEU A 407 -29.11 13.81 7.21
N ASP A 408 -28.80 15.06 6.84
CA ASP A 408 -28.98 15.53 5.47
C ASP A 408 -28.08 14.77 4.48
N SER A 409 -26.86 14.38 4.91
CA SER A 409 -25.93 13.58 4.10
C SER A 409 -26.47 12.19 3.82
N LEU A 410 -27.10 11.55 4.81
CA LEU A 410 -27.78 10.26 4.64
C LEU A 410 -28.89 10.37 3.58
N HIS A 411 -29.73 11.40 3.67
CA HIS A 411 -30.78 11.65 2.67
C HIS A 411 -30.22 11.94 1.26
N ALA A 412 -29.01 12.50 1.16
CA ALA A 412 -28.36 12.76 -0.11
C ALA A 412 -27.83 11.49 -0.82
N LEU A 413 -27.61 10.37 -0.11
CA LEU A 413 -27.02 9.15 -0.69
C LEU A 413 -27.85 8.56 -1.83
N ALA A 414 -29.18 8.55 -1.71
CA ALA A 414 -30.05 8.08 -2.80
C ALA A 414 -29.93 8.97 -4.06
N LYS A 415 -29.89 10.30 -3.88
CA LYS A 415 -29.68 11.24 -5.00
C LYS A 415 -28.30 11.06 -5.62
N LEU A 416 -27.26 10.87 -4.80
CA LEU A 416 -25.91 10.58 -5.26
C LEU A 416 -25.88 9.29 -6.08
N ALA A 417 -26.56 8.23 -5.62
CA ALA A 417 -26.62 6.97 -6.36
C ALA A 417 -27.17 7.15 -7.78
N ASP A 418 -28.22 7.97 -7.94
CA ASP A 418 -28.83 8.30 -9.23
C ASP A 418 -27.91 9.15 -10.11
N LYS A 419 -27.21 10.11 -9.52
CA LYS A 419 -26.28 11.00 -10.23
C LYS A 419 -25.02 10.29 -10.71
N PHE A 420 -24.63 9.22 -10.02
CA PHE A 420 -23.40 8.48 -10.26
C PHE A 420 -23.71 7.01 -10.61
N PRO A 421 -24.34 6.73 -11.77
CA PRO A 421 -24.89 5.41 -12.08
C PRO A 421 -23.84 4.30 -12.28
N ASN A 422 -22.58 4.66 -12.56
CA ASN A 422 -21.50 3.71 -12.84
C ASN A 422 -20.45 3.61 -11.73
N VAL A 423 -20.73 4.13 -10.53
CA VAL A 423 -19.85 3.98 -9.37
C VAL A 423 -19.80 2.53 -8.93
N THR A 424 -18.60 1.95 -8.98
CA THR A 424 -18.29 0.60 -8.49
C THR A 424 -17.37 0.63 -7.27
N SER A 425 -16.76 1.78 -6.96
CA SER A 425 -15.93 2.00 -5.77
C SER A 425 -16.39 3.26 -5.02
N LEU A 426 -16.79 3.10 -3.77
CA LEU A 426 -17.27 4.19 -2.91
C LEU A 426 -16.43 4.23 -1.63
N THR A 427 -15.94 5.42 -1.30
CA THR A 427 -15.24 5.71 -0.06
C THR A 427 -15.98 6.81 0.68
N ILE A 428 -16.32 6.57 1.95
CA ILE A 428 -16.96 7.54 2.83
C ILE A 428 -16.02 7.78 4.01
N GLU A 429 -15.63 9.03 4.23
CA GLU A 429 -14.90 9.47 5.40
C GLU A 429 -15.87 10.27 6.27
N SER A 430 -16.34 9.65 7.36
CA SER A 430 -17.26 10.25 8.32
C SER A 430 -16.48 10.87 9.48
N SER A 431 -16.84 12.09 9.89
CA SER A 431 -16.29 12.72 11.10
C SER A 431 -17.23 12.58 12.29
N TYR A 432 -18.46 12.10 12.08
CA TYR A 432 -19.48 12.05 13.13
C TYR A 432 -20.48 10.92 12.92
N THR A 433 -21.13 10.85 11.76
CA THR A 433 -22.23 9.90 11.48
C THR A 433 -21.80 8.45 11.72
N SER A 434 -22.66 7.68 12.40
CA SER A 434 -22.45 6.25 12.70
C SER A 434 -22.24 5.43 11.42
N LEU A 435 -21.48 4.36 11.51
CA LEU A 435 -21.27 3.46 10.37
C LEU A 435 -22.55 2.68 10.04
N ALA A 436 -23.33 2.33 11.07
CA ALA A 436 -24.62 1.67 10.93
C ALA A 436 -25.62 2.50 10.09
N ASP A 437 -25.80 3.79 10.43
CA ASP A 437 -26.73 4.68 9.69
C ASP A 437 -26.30 4.84 8.23
N ILE A 438 -25.01 5.01 7.96
CA ILE A 438 -24.49 5.12 6.60
C ILE A 438 -24.83 3.84 5.81
N LEU A 439 -24.55 2.67 6.37
CA LEU A 439 -24.78 1.38 5.71
C LEU A 439 -26.26 1.13 5.39
N LEU A 440 -27.18 1.52 6.29
CA LEU A 440 -28.62 1.42 6.05
C LEU A 440 -29.06 2.15 4.77
N TRP A 441 -28.38 3.25 4.40
CA TRP A 441 -28.72 4.09 3.25
C TRP A 441 -27.97 3.74 1.95
N LEU A 442 -27.12 2.71 1.94
CA LEU A 442 -26.24 2.41 0.79
C LEU A 442 -26.79 1.42 -0.23
N ASP A 443 -27.96 0.82 0.00
CA ASP A 443 -28.61 -0.10 -0.95
C ASP A 443 -28.71 0.44 -2.40
N PRO A 444 -29.02 1.74 -2.64
CA PRO A 444 -29.00 2.34 -3.98
C PRO A 444 -27.65 2.23 -4.72
N PHE A 445 -26.53 2.12 -4.00
CA PHE A 445 -25.22 1.81 -4.57
C PHE A 445 -24.99 0.30 -4.65
N VAL A 446 -25.24 -0.43 -3.57
CA VAL A 446 -24.86 -1.84 -3.42
C VAL A 446 -25.65 -2.78 -4.34
N ARG A 447 -26.94 -2.50 -4.58
CA ARG A 447 -27.87 -3.43 -5.23
C ARG A 447 -28.43 -2.92 -6.55
N ARG A 448 -27.82 -1.93 -7.19
CA ARG A 448 -28.29 -1.45 -8.49
C ARG A 448 -28.23 -2.54 -9.59
N PRO A 449 -29.16 -2.53 -10.56
CA PRO A 449 -29.20 -3.51 -11.65
C PRO A 449 -28.00 -3.45 -12.60
N GLN A 450 -27.40 -2.28 -12.75
CA GLN A 450 -26.25 -2.05 -13.61
C GLN A 450 -25.10 -1.52 -12.76
N CYS A 451 -23.93 -2.13 -12.91
CA CYS A 451 -22.71 -1.73 -12.20
C CYS A 451 -22.88 -1.66 -10.67
N PRO A 452 -23.39 -2.71 -9.98
CA PRO A 452 -23.48 -2.72 -8.51
C PRO A 452 -22.14 -2.40 -7.86
N LEU A 453 -22.20 -1.81 -6.65
CA LEU A 453 -21.00 -1.46 -5.90
C LEU A 453 -20.15 -2.71 -5.62
N GLN A 454 -18.87 -2.63 -5.93
CA GLN A 454 -17.90 -3.72 -5.80
C GLN A 454 -16.91 -3.48 -4.67
N ALA A 455 -16.59 -2.23 -4.39
CA ALA A 455 -15.72 -1.83 -3.28
C ALA A 455 -16.39 -0.74 -2.45
N LEU A 456 -16.55 -1.01 -1.15
CA LEU A 456 -17.05 -0.07 -0.16
C LEU A 456 -16.00 0.13 0.93
N THR A 457 -15.71 1.39 1.23
CA THR A 457 -14.87 1.79 2.34
C THR A 457 -15.58 2.87 3.12
N ILE A 458 -15.79 2.67 4.41
CA ILE A 458 -16.33 3.67 5.33
C ILE A 458 -15.35 3.77 6.48
N VAL A 459 -14.81 4.97 6.69
CA VAL A 459 -13.90 5.27 7.79
C VAL A 459 -14.50 6.38 8.61
N ARG A 460 -14.71 6.12 9.88
CA ARG A 460 -15.14 7.12 10.86
C ARG A 460 -13.91 7.58 11.64
N ASP A 461 -13.53 8.84 11.44
CA ASP A 461 -12.39 9.48 12.09
C ASP A 461 -12.88 10.43 13.19
N SER A 462 -13.67 9.88 14.12
CA SER A 462 -14.19 10.58 15.29
C SER A 462 -13.86 9.79 16.55
N LEU A 463 -13.60 10.50 17.65
CA LEU A 463 -13.52 9.93 18.99
C LEU A 463 -14.81 10.21 19.80
N HIS A 464 -15.76 10.93 19.21
CA HIS A 464 -17.04 11.15 19.84
C HIS A 464 -17.89 9.89 19.69
N GLU A 465 -18.67 9.53 20.71
CA GLU A 465 -19.67 8.46 20.61
C GLU A 465 -20.70 8.82 19.52
N SER A 466 -21.01 7.87 18.63
CA SER A 466 -22.17 8.02 17.72
C SER A 466 -23.31 7.21 18.27
N GLU A 467 -24.42 7.87 18.55
CA GLU A 467 -25.69 7.17 18.71
C GLU A 467 -26.29 6.96 17.31
N PRO A 468 -26.72 5.73 16.96
CA PRO A 468 -27.47 5.51 15.73
C PRO A 468 -28.76 6.33 15.76
N GLU A 469 -28.98 7.16 14.75
CA GLU A 469 -30.12 8.08 14.70
C GLU A 469 -31.35 7.45 14.05
N LEU A 470 -31.19 6.34 13.30
CA LEU A 470 -32.22 5.77 12.44
C LEU A 470 -32.46 4.28 12.68
N ASP A 471 -33.74 3.92 12.85
CA ASP A 471 -34.16 2.52 13.01
C ASP A 471 -34.38 1.79 11.67
N GLU A 472 -34.74 2.52 10.61
CA GLU A 472 -35.13 1.94 9.32
C GLU A 472 -34.58 2.71 8.11
N PRO A 473 -34.20 2.00 7.02
CA PRO A 473 -33.84 2.64 5.76
C PRO A 473 -35.08 3.24 5.08
N PRO A 474 -34.92 4.22 4.18
CA PRO A 474 -36.01 4.75 3.40
C PRO A 474 -36.60 3.65 2.51
N ALA A 475 -37.90 3.78 2.20
CA ALA A 475 -38.53 2.90 1.23
C ALA A 475 -37.75 2.93 -0.10
N PRO A 476 -37.45 1.77 -0.70
CA PRO A 476 -36.63 1.72 -1.91
C PRO A 476 -37.33 2.44 -3.06
N THR A 477 -36.64 3.41 -3.64
CA THR A 477 -37.13 4.19 -4.79
C THR A 477 -36.84 3.52 -6.14
N HIS A 478 -35.98 2.49 -6.14
CA HIS A 478 -35.44 1.85 -7.35
C HIS A 478 -35.53 0.33 -7.29
N ALA A 479 -35.48 -0.32 -8.45
CA ALA A 479 -35.41 -1.77 -8.54
C ALA A 479 -34.03 -2.25 -8.08
N PHE A 480 -34.01 -3.19 -7.13
CA PHE A 480 -32.78 -3.80 -6.63
C PHE A 480 -32.54 -5.19 -7.21
N THR A 481 -31.26 -5.53 -7.33
CA THR A 481 -30.81 -6.89 -7.61
C THR A 481 -31.04 -7.76 -6.37
N PRO A 482 -31.66 -8.94 -6.52
CA PRO A 482 -31.93 -9.82 -5.40
C PRO A 482 -30.62 -10.39 -4.84
N LEU A 483 -30.52 -10.48 -3.52
CA LEU A 483 -29.39 -11.12 -2.85
C LEU A 483 -29.80 -12.53 -2.42
N VAL A 484 -29.13 -13.55 -2.93
CA VAL A 484 -29.39 -14.92 -2.52
C VAL A 484 -28.54 -15.25 -1.30
N ALA A 485 -29.18 -15.70 -0.22
CA ALA A 485 -28.55 -15.85 1.09
C ALA A 485 -27.47 -16.95 1.15
N ASP A 486 -27.56 -18.02 0.37
CA ASP A 486 -26.74 -19.23 0.50
C ASP A 486 -25.64 -19.37 -0.58
N GLN A 487 -25.45 -18.35 -1.43
CA GLN A 487 -24.48 -18.38 -2.52
C GLN A 487 -23.85 -17.01 -2.77
N ARG A 488 -22.70 -17.03 -3.47
CA ARG A 488 -22.07 -15.82 -3.99
C ARG A 488 -22.99 -15.12 -4.99
N ASN A 489 -23.20 -13.83 -4.80
CA ASN A 489 -23.90 -12.97 -5.75
C ASN A 489 -22.85 -12.27 -6.65
N PRO A 490 -22.63 -12.74 -7.90
CA PRO A 490 -21.56 -12.22 -8.75
C PRO A 490 -21.80 -10.76 -9.12
N GLY A 491 -20.72 -9.98 -9.16
CA GLY A 491 -20.74 -8.56 -9.53
C GLY A 491 -21.01 -7.59 -8.39
N HIS A 492 -21.44 -8.06 -7.21
CA HIS A 492 -21.66 -7.25 -6.01
C HIS A 492 -20.37 -6.95 -5.23
N LEU A 493 -20.46 -6.60 -3.94
CA LEU A 493 -19.33 -6.29 -3.08
C LEU A 493 -18.30 -7.44 -3.06
N HIS A 494 -17.05 -7.09 -3.36
CA HIS A 494 -15.86 -7.92 -3.21
C HIS A 494 -14.92 -7.36 -2.13
N THR A 495 -15.00 -6.04 -1.88
CA THR A 495 -14.25 -5.37 -0.82
C THR A 495 -15.20 -4.61 0.09
N LEU A 496 -15.12 -4.90 1.39
CA LEU A 496 -15.80 -4.18 2.45
C LEU A 496 -14.78 -3.76 3.50
N VAL A 497 -14.67 -2.46 3.73
CA VAL A 497 -13.78 -1.88 4.74
C VAL A 497 -14.59 -0.94 5.61
N LEU A 498 -14.74 -1.30 6.87
CA LEU A 498 -15.41 -0.56 7.92
C LEU A 498 -14.35 -0.33 8.99
N VAL A 499 -14.03 0.93 9.25
CA VAL A 499 -13.06 1.32 10.26
C VAL A 499 -13.68 2.40 11.11
N ASP A 500 -14.00 2.07 12.36
CA ASP A 500 -14.29 3.07 13.38
C ASP A 500 -13.04 3.30 14.24
N ARG A 501 -12.73 4.57 14.49
CA ARG A 501 -11.66 4.93 15.43
C ARG A 501 -12.16 5.10 16.86
N ASP A 502 -13.47 5.20 17.04
CA ASP A 502 -14.05 5.10 18.36
C ASP A 502 -13.91 3.67 18.88
N THR A 503 -13.02 3.48 19.85
CA THR A 503 -12.81 2.17 20.47
C THR A 503 -13.71 1.92 21.67
N GLU A 504 -14.41 2.96 22.15
CA GLU A 504 -15.25 2.89 23.34
C GLU A 504 -16.67 2.41 22.99
N SER A 505 -17.30 3.00 21.97
CA SER A 505 -18.57 2.55 21.41
C SER A 505 -18.36 1.93 20.03
N MET A 506 -18.45 0.60 19.93
CA MET A 506 -18.42 -0.07 18.63
C MET A 506 -19.84 -0.22 18.10
N ASP A 507 -20.02 0.12 16.84
CA ASP A 507 -21.25 -0.18 16.12
C ASP A 507 -21.30 -1.69 15.86
N ASP A 508 -22.35 -2.34 16.36
CA ASP A 508 -22.78 -3.62 15.83
C ASP A 508 -23.30 -3.37 14.39
N ILE A 509 -22.96 -4.23 13.44
CA ILE A 509 -23.39 -4.09 12.04
C ILE A 509 -23.83 -5.44 11.50
N ALA A 510 -25.10 -5.55 11.10
CA ALA A 510 -25.59 -6.74 10.43
C ALA A 510 -25.30 -6.70 8.92
N ILE A 511 -24.85 -7.83 8.36
CA ILE A 511 -24.66 -8.01 6.92
C ILE A 511 -25.54 -9.13 6.37
N HIS A 512 -26.12 -8.89 5.20
CA HIS A 512 -26.82 -9.92 4.45
C HIS A 512 -25.82 -11.03 4.00
N PRO A 513 -26.06 -12.31 4.32
CA PRO A 513 -25.12 -13.41 4.03
C PRO A 513 -24.77 -13.52 2.54
N GLY A 514 -25.73 -13.24 1.66
CA GLY A 514 -25.49 -13.18 0.21
C GLY A 514 -24.40 -12.19 -0.26
N LEU A 515 -24.15 -11.10 0.48
CA LEU A 515 -23.03 -10.21 0.20
C LEU A 515 -21.73 -10.77 0.79
N LEU A 516 -21.80 -11.29 2.01
CA LEU A 516 -20.67 -11.86 2.73
C LEU A 516 -19.96 -12.96 1.93
N TYR A 517 -20.71 -13.88 1.31
CA TYR A 517 -20.13 -14.97 0.50
C TYR A 517 -19.36 -14.51 -0.74
N GLY A 518 -19.57 -13.27 -1.19
CA GLY A 518 -18.87 -12.68 -2.33
C GLY A 518 -17.57 -11.95 -1.97
N LEU A 519 -17.34 -11.67 -0.68
CA LEU A 519 -16.21 -10.85 -0.24
C LEU A 519 -14.86 -11.57 -0.44
N GLU A 520 -13.93 -10.86 -1.06
CA GLU A 520 -12.52 -11.22 -1.10
C GLU A 520 -11.71 -10.47 -0.04
N ARG A 521 -12.18 -9.30 0.38
CA ARG A 521 -11.52 -8.42 1.35
C ARG A 521 -12.52 -7.90 2.35
N LEU A 522 -12.26 -8.16 3.63
CA LEU A 522 -13.07 -7.70 4.75
C LEU A 522 -12.16 -7.02 5.78
N ASN A 523 -12.43 -5.77 6.11
CA ASN A 523 -11.86 -5.06 7.25
C ASN A 523 -13.03 -4.54 8.09
N VAL A 524 -13.11 -4.91 9.36
CA VAL A 524 -14.16 -4.49 10.30
C VAL A 524 -13.51 -4.13 11.63
N ARG A 525 -12.54 -3.21 11.58
CA ARG A 525 -11.89 -2.71 12.82
C ARG A 525 -12.75 -1.59 13.39
N GLY A 526 -12.82 -1.52 14.72
CA GLY A 526 -13.81 -0.70 15.43
C GLY A 526 -15.29 -1.08 15.25
N VAL A 527 -15.62 -2.25 14.66
CA VAL A 527 -17.01 -2.65 14.35
C VAL A 527 -17.20 -4.12 14.68
N ASP A 528 -18.37 -4.48 15.21
CA ASP A 528 -18.77 -5.88 15.42
C ASP A 528 -19.72 -6.34 14.31
N LEU A 529 -19.19 -7.13 13.38
CA LEU A 529 -19.94 -7.58 12.20
C LEU A 529 -20.70 -8.89 12.49
N VAL A 530 -22.03 -8.83 12.43
CA VAL A 530 -22.91 -9.99 12.60
C VAL A 530 -23.59 -10.39 11.29
N VAL A 531 -23.85 -11.68 11.11
CA VAL A 531 -24.52 -12.19 9.91
C VAL A 531 -26.02 -12.34 10.18
N ALA A 532 -26.82 -11.71 9.33
CA ALA A 532 -28.28 -11.78 9.43
C ALA A 532 -28.77 -13.23 9.22
N ALA A 533 -29.69 -13.67 10.10
CA ALA A 533 -30.31 -14.98 10.03
C ALA A 533 -31.09 -15.19 8.70
N ALA A 534 -31.29 -16.44 8.31
CA ALA A 534 -31.84 -16.80 7.00
C ALA A 534 -33.29 -16.30 6.78
N ASP A 535 -34.06 -16.15 7.85
CA ASP A 535 -35.41 -15.59 7.86
C ASP A 535 -35.42 -14.06 7.67
N LEU A 536 -34.38 -13.37 8.15
CA LEU A 536 -34.15 -11.93 7.96
C LEU A 536 -33.44 -11.61 6.63
N ALA A 537 -32.72 -12.57 6.06
CA ALA A 537 -31.97 -12.47 4.81
C ALA A 537 -32.77 -12.93 3.57
N THR A 538 -33.98 -12.38 3.38
CA THR A 538 -34.79 -12.66 2.19
C THR A 538 -34.25 -11.94 0.95
N LEU A 539 -34.65 -12.37 -0.26
CA LEU A 539 -34.23 -11.74 -1.52
C LEU A 539 -34.46 -10.22 -1.58
N GLY A 540 -35.46 -9.72 -0.85
CA GLY A 540 -35.81 -8.30 -0.78
C GLY A 540 -35.21 -7.56 0.41
N SER A 541 -34.60 -8.26 1.37
CA SER A 541 -34.04 -7.66 2.58
C SER A 541 -32.88 -6.72 2.26
N PRO A 542 -32.64 -5.65 3.05
CA PRO A 542 -31.52 -4.74 2.85
C PRO A 542 -30.16 -5.45 2.83
N SER A 543 -29.16 -4.84 2.17
CA SER A 543 -27.77 -5.32 2.20
C SER A 543 -27.21 -5.37 3.62
N PHE A 544 -27.57 -4.37 4.42
CA PHE A 544 -27.20 -4.20 5.82
C PHE A 544 -28.50 -3.95 6.59
N PRO A 545 -29.14 -4.99 7.16
CA PRO A 545 -30.38 -4.83 7.91
C PRO A 545 -30.14 -4.12 9.24
N SER A 546 -31.17 -3.44 9.77
CA SER A 546 -31.11 -2.81 11.09
C SER A 546 -31.10 -3.85 12.20
N LEU A 547 -30.26 -3.64 13.21
CA LEU A 547 -30.08 -4.57 14.32
C LEU A 547 -31.26 -4.65 15.27
N THR A 548 -32.14 -3.64 15.27
CA THR A 548 -33.39 -3.65 16.03
C THR A 548 -34.27 -4.87 15.69
N TYR A 549 -34.02 -5.53 14.55
CA TYR A 549 -34.72 -6.70 14.08
C TYR A 549 -33.92 -8.01 14.15
N VAL A 550 -32.68 -7.98 14.63
CA VAL A 550 -31.76 -9.13 14.58
C VAL A 550 -31.51 -9.69 15.98
N ASP A 551 -32.55 -10.28 16.59
CA ASP A 551 -32.43 -10.99 17.88
C ASP A 551 -31.61 -12.29 17.77
N ASP A 552 -31.58 -12.90 16.58
CA ASP A 552 -30.91 -14.19 16.28
C ASP A 552 -29.69 -14.01 15.35
N ALA A 553 -28.87 -12.98 15.58
CA ALA A 553 -27.65 -12.75 14.80
C ALA A 553 -26.60 -13.82 15.09
N THR A 554 -25.86 -14.24 14.06
CA THR A 554 -24.74 -15.17 14.24
C THR A 554 -23.42 -14.44 14.01
N LEU A 555 -22.44 -14.69 14.87
CA LEU A 555 -21.10 -14.15 14.68
C LEU A 555 -20.49 -14.71 13.38
N LEU A 556 -19.58 -13.92 12.79
CA LEU A 556 -18.88 -14.24 11.54
C LEU A 556 -18.23 -15.65 11.54
N GLU A 557 -17.85 -16.11 12.73
CA GLU A 557 -17.06 -17.31 13.04
C GLU A 557 -17.72 -18.61 12.54
N ALA A 558 -19.06 -18.65 12.52
CA ALA A 558 -19.81 -19.82 12.06
C ALA A 558 -19.84 -19.99 10.53
N HIS A 559 -19.27 -19.05 9.76
CA HIS A 559 -19.46 -18.99 8.32
C HIS A 559 -18.23 -19.46 7.52
N LEU A 560 -18.51 -20.23 6.47
CA LEU A 560 -17.53 -20.58 5.45
C LEU A 560 -17.40 -19.44 4.44
N LEU A 561 -16.23 -18.82 4.37
CA LEU A 561 -15.90 -17.70 3.49
C LEU A 561 -14.87 -18.15 2.43
N PRO A 562 -15.28 -18.91 1.40
CA PRO A 562 -14.36 -19.60 0.49
C PRO A 562 -13.55 -18.66 -0.40
N HIS A 563 -13.98 -17.40 -0.53
CA HIS A 563 -13.36 -16.40 -1.38
C HIS A 563 -12.56 -15.35 -0.60
N LEU A 564 -12.68 -15.32 0.73
CA LEU A 564 -12.02 -14.33 1.56
C LEU A 564 -10.51 -14.53 1.53
N ARG A 565 -9.80 -13.51 1.05
CA ARG A 565 -8.33 -13.50 0.91
C ARG A 565 -7.66 -12.59 1.92
N SER A 566 -8.36 -11.58 2.40
CA SER A 566 -7.82 -10.73 3.46
C SER A 566 -8.90 -10.37 4.47
N LEU A 567 -8.54 -10.53 5.74
CA LEU A 567 -9.41 -10.27 6.89
C LEU A 567 -8.71 -9.29 7.84
N GLY A 568 -9.42 -8.27 8.28
CA GLY A 568 -9.05 -7.36 9.36
C GLY A 568 -10.19 -7.26 10.36
N PHE A 569 -9.95 -7.47 11.66
CA PHE A 569 -11.01 -7.42 12.69
C PHE A 569 -10.43 -7.16 14.09
N ASN A 570 -11.28 -6.82 15.05
CA ASN A 570 -10.91 -6.69 16.46
C ASN A 570 -11.10 -8.04 17.17
N ALA A 571 -10.01 -8.71 17.53
CA ALA A 571 -10.09 -9.97 18.28
C ALA A 571 -10.38 -9.77 19.76
N GLY A 572 -9.99 -8.63 20.36
CA GLY A 572 -10.22 -8.37 21.78
C GLY A 572 -11.69 -8.50 22.17
N ARG A 573 -12.59 -7.93 21.37
CA ARG A 573 -14.04 -7.96 21.61
C ARG A 573 -14.68 -9.29 21.28
N ALA A 574 -14.29 -9.94 20.18
CA ALA A 574 -14.76 -11.30 19.87
C ALA A 574 -14.47 -12.26 21.04
N LEU A 575 -13.33 -12.09 21.71
CA LEU A 575 -13.00 -12.82 22.93
C LEU A 575 -13.82 -12.39 24.15
N ASP A 576 -14.07 -11.09 24.33
CA ASP A 576 -14.93 -10.60 25.42
C ASP A 576 -16.36 -11.17 25.30
N ALA A 577 -16.91 -11.21 24.08
CA ALA A 577 -18.22 -11.80 23.79
C ALA A 577 -18.23 -13.32 24.04
N ALA A 578 -17.09 -13.97 23.84
CA ALA A 578 -16.91 -15.39 24.08
C ALA A 578 -16.47 -15.75 25.51
N GLN A 579 -16.29 -14.76 26.40
CA GLN A 579 -15.72 -14.98 27.74
C GLN A 579 -16.58 -15.94 28.59
N ASP A 580 -17.88 -15.99 28.35
CA ASP A 580 -18.83 -16.86 29.03
C ASP A 580 -19.05 -18.22 28.32
N ASP A 581 -18.41 -18.45 27.17
CA ASP A 581 -18.47 -19.72 26.45
C ASP A 581 -17.28 -20.62 26.81
N ASP A 582 -17.52 -21.58 27.72
CA ASP A 582 -16.55 -22.60 28.14
C ASP A 582 -15.96 -23.43 26.97
N GLN A 583 -16.52 -23.35 25.75
CA GLN A 583 -16.01 -24.04 24.56
C GLN A 583 -14.98 -23.23 23.79
N ILE A 584 -14.85 -21.93 24.05
CA ILE A 584 -13.95 -21.03 23.35
C ILE A 584 -12.70 -20.81 24.22
N ASP A 585 -11.69 -21.65 23.98
CA ASP A 585 -10.39 -21.59 24.64
C ASP A 585 -9.38 -20.74 23.85
N ASN A 586 -9.58 -20.58 22.54
CA ASN A 586 -8.59 -20.02 21.61
C ASN A 586 -9.21 -19.13 20.50
N LEU A 587 -8.41 -18.17 20.01
CA LEU A 587 -8.79 -17.25 18.93
C LEU A 587 -9.07 -17.95 17.59
N ASP A 588 -8.49 -19.12 17.33
CA ASP A 588 -8.76 -19.85 16.08
C ASP A 588 -10.21 -20.33 15.98
N GLN A 589 -10.90 -20.51 17.10
CA GLN A 589 -12.32 -20.84 17.16
C GLN A 589 -13.20 -19.65 16.77
N LEU A 590 -12.72 -18.43 17.03
CA LEU A 590 -13.41 -17.18 16.69
C LEU A 590 -13.19 -16.74 15.23
N LEU A 591 -12.25 -17.37 14.54
CA LEU A 591 -11.92 -17.01 13.17
C LEU A 591 -12.84 -17.75 12.18
N PRO A 592 -13.33 -17.11 11.11
CA PRO A 592 -14.19 -17.78 10.13
C PRO A 592 -13.43 -18.86 9.34
N GLU A 593 -14.14 -19.83 8.77
CA GLU A 593 -13.54 -20.80 7.87
C GLU A 593 -13.23 -20.15 6.51
N ALA A 594 -11.99 -19.68 6.34
CA ALA A 594 -11.53 -18.93 5.16
C ALA A 594 -10.37 -19.67 4.45
N PRO A 595 -10.64 -20.71 3.63
CA PRO A 595 -9.61 -21.55 3.03
C PRO A 595 -8.75 -20.83 1.98
N ALA A 596 -9.13 -19.62 1.57
CA ALA A 596 -8.38 -18.78 0.64
C ALA A 596 -7.63 -17.63 1.33
N LEU A 597 -7.62 -17.57 2.67
CA LEU A 597 -7.07 -16.44 3.41
C LEU A 597 -5.55 -16.32 3.22
N GLU A 598 -5.11 -15.19 2.68
CA GLU A 598 -3.71 -14.88 2.41
C GLU A 598 -3.17 -13.80 3.35
N SER A 599 -4.04 -12.95 3.89
CA SER A 599 -3.68 -11.83 4.76
C SER A 599 -4.62 -11.74 5.95
N LEU A 600 -4.06 -11.57 7.14
CA LEU A 600 -4.81 -11.42 8.38
C LEU A 600 -4.25 -10.24 9.18
N VAL A 601 -5.15 -9.34 9.57
CA VAL A 601 -4.88 -8.25 10.51
C VAL A 601 -5.76 -8.47 11.73
N VAL A 602 -5.14 -8.59 12.89
CA VAL A 602 -5.82 -8.87 14.15
C VAL A 602 -5.54 -7.71 15.09
N ASP A 603 -6.58 -7.02 15.52
CA ASP A 603 -6.46 -6.03 16.56
C ASP A 603 -6.88 -6.60 17.91
N VAL A 604 -5.90 -6.77 18.79
CA VAL A 604 -6.06 -7.48 20.06
C VAL A 604 -6.77 -6.63 21.12
N GLY A 605 -6.73 -5.31 21.01
CA GLY A 605 -7.15 -4.43 22.10
C GLY A 605 -6.21 -4.55 23.31
N ASP A 606 -6.63 -4.02 24.46
CA ASP A 606 -5.85 -4.04 25.71
C ASP A 606 -6.11 -5.30 26.57
N GLN A 607 -6.51 -6.41 25.92
CA GLN A 607 -6.96 -7.62 26.61
C GLN A 607 -5.79 -8.50 27.10
N GLU A 608 -5.77 -8.83 28.40
CA GLU A 608 -4.70 -9.64 29.04
C GLU A 608 -4.58 -11.07 28.47
N TYR A 609 -5.64 -11.58 27.81
CA TYR A 609 -5.66 -12.91 27.21
C TYR A 609 -4.54 -13.10 26.17
N PHE A 610 -4.08 -12.03 25.51
CA PHE A 610 -3.04 -12.08 24.49
C PHE A 610 -1.61 -12.05 25.02
N THR A 611 -1.41 -12.54 26.23
CA THR A 611 -0.10 -12.69 26.87
C THR A 611 0.61 -14.00 26.48
N ARG A 612 -0.05 -14.92 25.75
CA ARG A 612 0.49 -16.26 25.43
C ARG A 612 0.85 -16.42 23.95
N VAL A 613 2.00 -17.03 23.70
CA VAL A 613 2.45 -17.44 22.36
C VAL A 613 1.48 -18.38 21.64
N GLY A 614 0.76 -19.22 22.40
CA GLY A 614 -0.16 -20.22 21.85
C GLY A 614 -1.16 -19.61 20.87
N PHE A 615 -1.80 -18.51 21.28
CA PHE A 615 -2.79 -17.79 20.48
C PHE A 615 -2.28 -17.41 19.08
N VAL A 616 -1.08 -16.83 19.01
CA VAL A 616 -0.49 -16.47 17.72
C VAL A 616 -0.29 -17.72 16.87
N LEU A 617 0.20 -18.81 17.46
CA LEU A 617 0.47 -20.03 16.73
C LEU A 617 -0.78 -20.76 16.24
N ASP A 618 -1.87 -20.73 17.01
CA ASP A 618 -3.12 -21.40 16.66
C ASP A 618 -3.77 -20.73 15.44
N VAL A 619 -3.76 -19.39 15.40
CA VAL A 619 -4.17 -18.60 14.23
C VAL A 619 -3.34 -18.96 12.99
N LEU A 620 -2.03 -19.08 13.17
CA LEU A 620 -1.12 -19.44 12.08
C LEU A 620 -1.34 -20.88 11.60
N ASP A 621 -1.68 -21.80 12.50
CA ASP A 621 -1.95 -23.19 12.17
C ASP A 621 -3.28 -23.36 11.42
N LYS A 622 -4.34 -22.65 11.84
CA LYS A 622 -5.64 -22.66 11.17
C LYS A 622 -5.53 -22.35 9.67
N TYR A 623 -4.66 -21.40 9.30
CA TYR A 623 -4.48 -20.98 7.90
C TYR A 623 -3.09 -21.28 7.32
N ALA A 624 -2.34 -22.22 7.88
CA ALA A 624 -0.92 -22.46 7.54
C ALA A 624 -0.63 -22.60 6.04
N ARG A 625 -1.59 -23.16 5.28
CA ARG A 625 -1.47 -23.44 3.84
C ARG A 625 -1.54 -22.21 2.94
N THR A 626 -2.28 -21.19 3.35
CA THR A 626 -2.62 -20.05 2.50
C THR A 626 -2.11 -18.73 3.05
N LEU A 627 -2.02 -18.60 4.37
CA LEU A 627 -1.67 -17.36 5.04
C LEU A 627 -0.24 -16.94 4.73
N ARG A 628 -0.08 -15.69 4.28
CA ARG A 628 1.20 -15.10 3.89
C ARG A 628 1.54 -13.88 4.72
N ASN A 629 0.56 -13.02 4.97
CA ASN A 629 0.75 -11.79 5.70
C ASN A 629 -0.06 -11.85 6.99
N VAL A 630 0.59 -11.62 8.12
CA VAL A 630 -0.06 -11.59 9.43
C VAL A 630 0.38 -10.33 10.14
N TYR A 631 -0.58 -9.57 10.62
CA TYR A 631 -0.33 -8.42 11.45
C TYR A 631 -1.18 -8.52 12.71
N ILE A 632 -0.54 -8.46 13.87
CA ILE A 632 -1.20 -8.47 15.17
C ILE A 632 -0.85 -7.15 15.85
N THR A 633 -1.83 -6.30 16.10
CA THR A 633 -1.64 -5.02 16.82
C THR A 633 -2.03 -5.18 18.28
N ARG A 634 -1.41 -4.37 19.14
CA ARG A 634 -1.70 -4.30 20.58
C ARG A 634 -1.58 -5.64 21.34
N ALA A 635 -0.66 -6.51 20.93
CA ALA A 635 -0.38 -7.74 21.68
C ALA A 635 0.30 -7.40 23.02
N HIS A 636 0.07 -8.21 24.07
CA HIS A 636 0.68 -8.05 25.40
C HIS A 636 1.65 -9.21 25.72
N LEU A 637 2.56 -9.52 24.79
CA LEU A 637 3.54 -10.59 24.98
C LEU A 637 4.73 -10.12 25.83
N SER A 638 5.00 -10.83 26.93
CA SER A 638 6.26 -10.64 27.67
C SER A 638 7.48 -11.03 26.83
N ASP A 639 8.67 -10.51 27.16
CA ASP A 639 9.92 -10.81 26.46
C ASP A 639 10.18 -12.33 26.34
N ALA A 640 9.89 -13.10 27.40
CA ALA A 640 10.01 -14.55 27.39
C ALA A 640 9.03 -15.22 26.40
N GLN A 641 7.84 -14.66 26.21
CA GLN A 641 6.86 -15.14 25.24
C GLN A 641 7.28 -14.73 23.82
N ILE A 642 7.77 -13.52 23.60
CA ILE A 642 8.31 -13.11 22.30
C ILE A 642 9.46 -14.04 21.87
N ASP A 643 10.41 -14.32 22.78
CA ASP A 643 11.51 -15.25 22.52
C ASP A 643 11.02 -16.68 22.24
N LYS A 644 10.03 -17.15 23.01
CA LYS A 644 9.40 -18.45 22.79
C LYS A 644 8.71 -18.54 21.43
N LEU A 645 7.94 -17.52 21.03
CA LEU A 645 7.31 -17.44 19.71
C LEU A 645 8.36 -17.48 18.60
N GLY A 646 9.44 -16.70 18.76
CA GLY A 646 10.58 -16.70 17.85
C GLY A 646 11.17 -18.09 17.66
N GLY A 647 11.46 -18.78 18.76
CA GLY A 647 11.96 -20.16 18.74
C GLY A 647 10.99 -21.14 18.06
N MET A 648 9.69 -21.03 18.33
CA MET A 648 8.67 -21.94 17.78
C MET A 648 8.48 -21.75 16.26
N LEU A 649 8.39 -20.51 15.77
CA LEU A 649 8.27 -20.27 14.33
C LEU A 649 9.57 -20.63 13.59
N ALA A 650 10.74 -20.41 14.20
CA ALA A 650 12.02 -20.81 13.61
C ALA A 650 12.11 -22.34 13.45
N GLN A 651 11.60 -23.10 14.42
CA GLN A 651 11.47 -24.56 14.31
C GLN A 651 10.51 -24.95 13.18
N ARG A 652 9.34 -24.29 13.07
CA ARG A 652 8.36 -24.56 12.02
C ARG A 652 8.88 -24.25 10.61
N ALA A 653 9.69 -23.20 10.47
CA ALA A 653 10.32 -22.85 9.20
C ALA A 653 11.53 -23.71 8.84
N GLY A 654 12.23 -24.27 9.83
CA GLY A 654 13.43 -25.08 9.67
C GLY A 654 13.18 -26.58 9.44
N GLY A 655 11.96 -27.09 9.71
CA GLY A 655 11.61 -28.50 9.53
C GLY A 655 11.45 -28.90 8.05
N ASP A 656 11.77 -30.16 7.74
CA ASP A 656 11.64 -30.75 6.38
C ASP A 656 10.21 -30.71 5.80
N HIS A 657 9.21 -30.39 6.61
CA HIS A 657 7.81 -30.27 6.18
C HIS A 657 7.38 -28.87 5.75
N GLY A 658 8.13 -27.80 6.05
CA GLY A 658 7.92 -26.46 5.46
C GLY A 658 6.46 -25.97 5.38
N ASP A 659 5.63 -26.31 6.37
CA ASP A 659 4.18 -26.11 6.29
C ASP A 659 3.78 -24.63 6.40
N LEU A 660 4.62 -23.81 7.07
CA LEU A 660 4.37 -22.38 7.23
C LEU A 660 4.81 -21.59 5.98
N ARG A 661 3.85 -21.00 5.26
CA ARG A 661 4.09 -20.15 4.09
C ARG A 661 4.12 -18.65 4.37
N ILE A 662 4.32 -18.27 5.64
CA ILE A 662 4.32 -16.88 6.07
C ILE A 662 5.45 -16.11 5.38
N ALA A 663 5.04 -15.11 4.61
CA ALA A 663 5.91 -14.11 4.02
C ALA A 663 6.23 -12.99 5.02
N ARG A 664 5.23 -12.57 5.81
CA ARG A 664 5.34 -11.49 6.79
C ARG A 664 4.54 -11.81 8.05
N LEU A 665 5.18 -11.68 9.21
CA LEU A 665 4.50 -11.60 10.50
C LEU A 665 4.96 -10.31 11.17
N LEU A 666 4.02 -9.47 11.55
CA LEU A 666 4.28 -8.23 12.27
C LEU A 666 3.46 -8.28 13.57
N ILE A 667 4.08 -8.02 14.72
CA ILE A 667 3.40 -7.95 16.02
C ILE A 667 3.77 -6.64 16.68
N GLY A 668 2.79 -5.75 16.83
CA GLY A 668 2.90 -4.55 17.65
C GLY A 668 2.57 -4.91 19.10
N ASN A 669 3.57 -4.90 19.97
CA ASN A 669 3.47 -5.28 21.37
C ASN A 669 3.32 -4.03 22.25
N HIS A 670 2.24 -3.95 23.02
CA HIS A 670 1.98 -2.89 24.00
C HIS A 670 2.46 -3.35 25.39
N PRO A 671 3.36 -2.62 26.07
CA PRO A 671 3.91 -3.05 27.35
C PRO A 671 3.02 -2.63 28.54
N ASP A 672 2.97 -3.50 29.56
CA ASP A 672 1.99 -3.45 30.66
C ASP A 672 2.14 -2.32 31.70
N SER A 673 3.01 -1.32 31.55
CA SER A 673 2.96 -0.14 32.47
C SER A 673 4.01 0.95 32.25
N LEU A 674 5.20 0.69 31.70
CA LEU A 674 6.29 1.69 31.63
C LEU A 674 7.26 1.52 30.43
N GLY A 675 6.98 0.60 29.51
CA GLY A 675 7.86 0.30 28.38
C GLY A 675 7.52 1.08 27.11
N GLN A 676 8.46 1.14 26.16
CA GLN A 676 8.15 1.55 24.78
C GLN A 676 7.51 0.38 24.01
N PRO A 677 6.50 0.63 23.16
CA PRO A 677 5.92 -0.39 22.30
C PRO A 677 7.00 -1.02 21.44
N ARG A 678 6.92 -2.35 21.30
CA ARG A 678 7.90 -3.14 20.55
C ARG A 678 7.26 -3.70 19.30
N LEU A 679 7.98 -3.65 18.19
CA LEU A 679 7.56 -4.30 16.95
C LEU A 679 8.39 -5.56 16.74
N LEU A 680 7.74 -6.72 16.70
CA LEU A 680 8.34 -7.95 16.20
C LEU A 680 8.03 -8.05 14.70
N ALA A 681 9.07 -8.12 13.88
CA ALA A 681 8.92 -8.32 12.44
C ALA A 681 9.65 -9.59 12.00
N MET A 682 8.93 -10.46 11.30
CA MET A 682 9.48 -11.65 10.67
C MET A 682 9.37 -11.52 9.16
N GLY A 683 10.53 -11.56 8.50
CA GLY A 683 10.62 -11.60 7.05
C GLY A 683 10.39 -13.00 6.49
N GLU A 684 10.44 -13.11 5.16
CA GLU A 684 10.01 -14.31 4.44
C GLU A 684 10.70 -15.61 4.88
N ARG A 685 9.87 -16.67 5.01
CA ARG A 685 10.28 -18.01 5.45
C ARG A 685 10.85 -18.05 6.87
N ALA A 686 10.54 -17.08 7.72
CA ALA A 686 11.13 -16.95 9.06
C ALA A 686 12.68 -17.01 9.07
N THR A 687 13.31 -16.58 7.97
CA THR A 687 14.77 -16.65 7.81
C THR A 687 15.49 -15.39 8.30
N THR A 688 14.75 -14.29 8.47
CA THR A 688 15.26 -13.02 8.98
C THR A 688 14.39 -12.60 10.16
N TRP A 689 15.03 -12.52 11.32
CA TRP A 689 14.40 -12.22 12.60
C TRP A 689 14.75 -10.82 13.05
N VAL A 690 13.73 -10.04 13.37
CA VAL A 690 13.88 -8.72 13.98
C VAL A 690 12.93 -8.67 15.18
N SER A 691 13.48 -8.88 16.38
CA SER A 691 12.79 -8.67 17.66
C SER A 691 13.47 -7.52 18.41
N ASP A 692 12.67 -6.76 19.15
CA ASP A 692 13.08 -5.54 19.87
C ASP A 692 13.35 -4.33 18.97
N VAL A 693 12.53 -4.11 17.93
CA VAL A 693 12.35 -2.75 17.41
C VAL A 693 11.71 -1.93 18.54
N LEU A 694 12.52 -1.18 19.29
CA LEU A 694 12.00 -0.16 20.19
C LEU A 694 11.42 0.94 19.31
N VAL A 695 10.10 1.13 19.38
CA VAL A 695 9.43 2.24 18.72
C VAL A 695 9.40 3.38 19.75
N PRO A 696 10.20 4.45 19.60
CA PRO A 696 10.12 5.57 20.52
C PRO A 696 8.76 6.27 20.36
N LEU A 697 7.97 6.33 21.44
CA LEU A 697 6.77 7.17 21.52
C LEU A 697 7.17 8.61 21.90
N PRO A 698 6.78 9.64 21.14
CA PRO A 698 6.24 10.87 21.72
C PRO A 698 4.74 10.69 21.92
N SER A 699 4.11 11.58 22.70
CA SER A 699 2.66 11.61 22.97
C SER A 699 1.81 11.28 21.74
N ALA A 700 0.64 10.67 21.97
CA ALA A 700 -0.29 10.04 21.03
C ALA A 700 -0.64 10.76 19.71
N GLU A 701 -0.10 11.95 19.46
CA GLU A 701 -0.42 12.84 18.34
C GLU A 701 0.73 13.08 17.33
N GLN A 702 1.96 12.58 17.53
CA GLN A 702 3.07 12.87 16.58
C GLN A 702 4.10 11.71 16.49
N ILE A 703 4.11 10.91 15.42
CA ILE A 703 5.04 9.76 15.31
C ILE A 703 5.77 9.67 13.96
N ASP A 704 7.09 9.49 14.08
CA ASP A 704 8.03 9.06 13.05
C ASP A 704 9.20 8.21 13.55
N SER A 705 9.69 7.40 12.60
CA SER A 705 11.01 6.81 12.37
C SER A 705 11.98 6.57 13.55
N ALA A 706 12.20 5.28 13.87
CA ALA A 706 13.41 4.52 13.48
C ALA A 706 13.63 3.18 14.23
N LEU A 707 14.08 2.16 13.47
CA LEU A 707 15.03 1.04 13.71
C LEU A 707 14.94 0.01 14.90
N VAL A 708 14.51 -1.20 14.53
CA VAL A 708 15.13 -2.54 14.62
C VAL A 708 16.33 -2.78 15.58
N CYS A 709 16.10 -3.55 16.66
CA CYS A 709 17.14 -4.40 17.27
C CYS A 709 16.94 -5.89 16.91
N ALA A 710 17.89 -6.73 17.32
CA ALA A 710 17.74 -8.19 17.40
C ALA A 710 18.05 -8.62 18.86
N PRO A 711 17.45 -9.70 19.40
CA PRO A 711 17.60 -10.07 20.80
C PRO A 711 19.01 -10.53 21.15
N SER A 712 19.38 -10.27 22.40
CA SER A 712 20.60 -10.76 23.04
C SER A 712 20.54 -12.24 23.46
N THR A 713 19.37 -12.90 23.37
CA THR A 713 19.12 -14.28 23.86
C THR A 713 19.06 -15.34 22.75
N LEU A 714 18.80 -14.97 21.49
CA LEU A 714 18.70 -15.91 20.35
C LEU A 714 20.06 -16.46 19.87
N ALA A 715 21.17 -15.81 20.23
CA ALA A 715 22.53 -16.24 19.88
C ALA A 715 22.90 -17.63 20.48
N GLY A 716 22.14 -18.12 21.46
CA GLY A 716 22.34 -19.43 22.08
C GLY A 716 21.49 -20.57 21.51
N HIS A 717 20.52 -20.30 20.63
CA HIS A 717 19.60 -21.33 20.14
C HIS A 717 20.23 -22.13 18.99
N ALA A 718 20.22 -23.47 19.08
CA ALA A 718 20.89 -24.35 18.11
C ALA A 718 20.44 -24.15 16.64
N GLY A 719 19.17 -23.77 16.44
CA GLY A 719 18.63 -23.41 15.13
C GLY A 719 19.20 -22.10 14.55
N PHE A 720 19.54 -21.14 15.41
CA PHE A 720 20.14 -19.86 15.03
C PHE A 720 21.65 -20.02 14.77
N ALA A 721 22.36 -20.77 15.63
CA ALA A 721 23.77 -21.12 15.42
C ALA A 721 24.00 -21.87 14.08
N GLY A 722 23.07 -22.74 13.69
CA GLY A 722 23.11 -23.43 12.39
C GLY A 722 22.86 -22.51 11.16
N ALA A 723 22.17 -21.38 11.35
CA ALA A 723 21.96 -20.36 10.32
C ALA A 723 23.12 -19.35 10.28
N GLU A 724 23.64 -18.95 11.45
CA GLU A 724 24.80 -18.10 11.63
C GLU A 724 26.08 -18.75 11.06
N GLN A 725 26.27 -20.06 11.28
CA GLN A 725 27.37 -20.82 10.70
C GLN A 725 27.28 -20.89 9.16
N ARG A 726 26.07 -20.83 8.57
CA ARG A 726 25.85 -20.71 7.11
C ARG A 726 26.11 -19.29 6.57
N VAL A 727 25.96 -18.26 7.40
CA VAL A 727 26.29 -16.86 7.09
C VAL A 727 27.80 -16.63 7.22
N GLN A 728 28.43 -17.16 8.28
CA GLN A 728 29.88 -17.14 8.50
C GLN A 728 30.65 -17.87 7.39
N THR A 729 30.14 -19.02 6.91
CA THR A 729 30.73 -19.73 5.76
C THR A 729 30.53 -19.02 4.41
N LYS A 730 29.68 -17.97 4.35
CA LYS A 730 29.46 -17.11 3.17
C LYS A 730 30.06 -15.70 3.26
N GLY A 731 30.89 -15.44 4.28
CA GLY A 731 31.88 -14.35 4.23
C GLY A 731 31.47 -12.98 4.76
N MET A 732 31.03 -12.90 6.01
CA MET A 732 31.09 -11.64 6.79
C MET A 732 31.77 -11.90 8.13
N SER A 733 32.90 -11.22 8.38
CA SER A 733 33.75 -11.40 9.57
C SER A 733 33.99 -10.09 10.35
N PRO A 734 34.19 -10.14 11.68
CA PRO A 734 34.61 -9.01 12.51
C PRO A 734 36.00 -8.46 12.10
N GLY A 735 36.22 -7.15 12.25
CA GLY A 735 37.49 -6.48 11.92
C GLY A 735 37.40 -5.16 11.12
N LYS A 736 36.28 -4.42 11.19
CA LYS A 736 36.17 -3.12 10.49
C LYS A 736 36.92 -2.01 11.22
N ARG A 737 37.47 -1.07 10.44
CA ARG A 737 38.09 0.16 10.93
C ARG A 737 37.02 1.11 11.46
N CYS A 738 37.35 1.90 12.48
CA CYS A 738 36.54 3.03 12.96
C CYS A 738 36.10 3.92 11.79
N ALA A 739 34.98 4.65 11.90
CA ALA A 739 34.50 5.58 10.87
C ALA A 739 35.59 6.57 10.39
N CYS A 740 36.53 6.98 11.27
CA CYS A 740 37.66 7.82 10.89
C CYS A 740 38.77 7.11 10.09
N GLY A 741 38.66 5.80 9.87
CA GLY A 741 39.59 4.97 9.12
C GLY A 741 40.92 4.64 9.82
N LYS A 742 41.15 5.14 11.04
CA LYS A 742 42.47 5.12 11.70
C LYS A 742 42.76 3.94 12.63
N ARG A 743 41.74 3.21 13.14
CA ARG A 743 41.93 2.05 14.04
C ARG A 743 41.03 0.89 13.66
N GLY A 744 41.55 -0.35 13.63
CA GLY A 744 40.74 -1.57 13.58
C GLY A 744 40.23 -1.89 14.98
N MET A 745 38.92 -2.04 15.16
CA MET A 745 38.32 -2.39 16.45
C MET A 745 38.02 -3.89 16.49
N GLY A 746 38.37 -4.57 17.59
CA GLY A 746 38.10 -6.00 17.79
C GLY A 746 39.06 -6.97 17.12
N GLN A 747 40.27 -6.55 16.73
CA GLN A 747 41.31 -7.47 16.21
C GLN A 747 42.10 -8.17 17.32
N LYS A 748 42.23 -7.54 18.50
CA LYS A 748 42.74 -8.15 19.74
C LYS A 748 41.79 -7.84 20.91
N PRO A 749 41.69 -8.70 21.93
CA PRO A 749 40.85 -8.44 23.11
C PRO A 749 41.17 -7.12 23.82
N SER A 750 42.43 -6.68 23.79
CA SER A 750 42.88 -5.40 24.33
C SER A 750 42.39 -4.18 23.54
N ASP A 751 41.96 -4.35 22.29
CA ASP A 751 41.51 -3.26 21.41
C ASP A 751 40.05 -2.86 21.70
N LEU A 752 39.31 -3.68 22.46
CA LEU A 752 37.90 -3.48 22.78
C LEU A 752 37.66 -2.59 24.01
N GLY A 753 38.71 -2.26 24.79
CA GLY A 753 38.56 -1.52 26.03
C GLY A 753 37.49 -2.10 26.97
N THR A 754 37.05 -1.32 27.97
CA THR A 754 35.82 -1.60 28.73
C THR A 754 34.56 -1.12 28.02
N HIS A 755 34.71 -0.40 26.89
CA HIS A 755 33.62 0.27 26.19
C HIS A 755 33.77 0.12 24.67
N VAL A 756 32.69 -0.32 24.02
CA VAL A 756 32.57 -0.33 22.55
C VAL A 756 31.44 0.61 22.15
N TRP A 757 31.74 1.58 21.28
CA TRP A 757 30.78 2.56 20.79
C TRP A 757 30.32 2.18 19.38
N CYS A 758 29.00 2.01 19.20
CA CYS A 758 28.41 1.72 17.90
C CYS A 758 27.38 2.79 17.54
N SER A 759 27.51 3.35 16.34
CA SER A 759 26.48 4.18 15.73
C SER A 759 25.28 3.31 15.36
N VAL A 760 24.10 3.60 15.91
CA VAL A 760 22.89 2.80 15.70
C VAL A 760 22.35 2.96 14.28
N LYS A 761 22.49 4.16 13.71
CA LYS A 761 22.01 4.50 12.37
C LYS A 761 22.81 3.81 11.25
N GLU A 762 24.10 3.55 11.48
CA GLU A 762 25.01 3.08 10.43
C GLU A 762 25.67 1.72 10.71
N LEU A 763 25.49 1.18 11.92
CA LEU A 763 26.13 -0.06 12.40
C LEU A 763 27.67 -0.06 12.25
N VAL A 764 28.29 1.12 12.40
CA VAL A 764 29.75 1.30 12.35
C VAL A 764 30.29 1.45 13.77
N VAL A 765 31.35 0.70 14.09
CA VAL A 765 32.09 0.86 15.34
C VAL A 765 32.86 2.17 15.28
N VAL A 766 32.69 3.03 16.27
CA VAL A 766 33.36 4.32 16.38
C VAL A 766 34.22 4.33 17.63
N CYS A 767 35.37 5.01 17.58
CA CYS A 767 36.17 5.18 18.80
C CYS A 767 35.64 6.40 19.56
N GLU A 768 35.92 6.46 20.86
CA GLU A 768 35.56 7.56 21.75
C GLU A 768 35.82 8.96 21.14
N ALA A 769 36.99 9.17 20.54
CA ALA A 769 37.35 10.44 19.91
C ALA A 769 36.52 10.84 18.67
N CYS A 770 35.78 9.90 18.07
CA CYS A 770 34.94 10.15 16.90
C CYS A 770 33.44 10.09 17.22
N VAL A 771 33.06 9.87 18.49
CA VAL A 771 31.66 9.76 18.91
C VAL A 771 30.89 11.07 18.69
N GLN A 772 31.54 12.22 18.91
CA GLN A 772 30.90 13.54 18.76
C GLN A 772 30.64 13.95 17.31
N ASP A 773 31.33 13.33 16.35
CA ASP A 773 31.25 13.67 14.93
C ASP A 773 30.24 12.81 14.15
N VAL A 774 29.48 11.95 14.85
CA VAL A 774 28.53 11.01 14.25
C VAL A 774 27.11 11.47 14.56
N GLU A 775 26.34 11.84 13.53
CA GLU A 775 24.93 12.19 13.69
C GLU A 775 24.08 10.98 14.11
N GLY A 776 23.50 11.04 15.32
CA GLY A 776 22.56 10.04 15.85
C GLY A 776 22.96 9.49 17.22
N SER A 777 22.12 8.63 17.80
CA SER A 777 22.41 7.96 19.07
C SER A 777 23.56 6.96 18.92
N VAL A 778 24.54 7.05 19.82
CA VAL A 778 25.66 6.11 19.93
C VAL A 778 25.44 5.25 21.17
N LYS A 779 25.34 3.93 21.00
CA LYS A 779 25.16 3.00 22.12
C LYS A 779 26.52 2.57 22.66
N VAL A 780 26.66 2.60 23.98
CA VAL A 780 27.87 2.15 24.68
C VAL A 780 27.60 0.76 25.23
N TRP A 781 28.45 -0.19 24.86
CA TRP A 781 28.47 -1.51 25.45
C TRP A 781 29.56 -1.55 26.52
N GLU A 782 29.17 -1.77 27.76
CA GLU A 782 30.05 -1.90 28.92
C GLU A 782 30.23 -3.37 29.27
N SER A 783 31.47 -3.81 29.57
CA SER A 783 31.71 -5.12 30.15
C SER A 783 32.28 -4.99 31.56
N GLU A 784 31.54 -5.48 32.57
CA GLU A 784 31.99 -5.46 33.96
C GLU A 784 33.06 -6.52 34.27
N SER A 785 33.26 -7.52 33.39
CA SER A 785 34.16 -8.66 33.65
C SER A 785 34.83 -9.29 32.42
N GLY A 786 34.67 -8.73 31.22
CA GLY A 786 35.23 -9.25 29.98
C GLY A 786 34.44 -10.42 29.35
N SER A 787 33.40 -10.93 30.01
CA SER A 787 32.58 -12.05 29.51
C SER A 787 31.09 -11.73 29.35
N ALA A 788 30.59 -10.66 29.95
CA ALA A 788 29.20 -10.20 29.82
C ALA A 788 29.20 -8.72 29.41
N TRP A 789 28.39 -8.36 28.43
CA TRP A 789 28.26 -6.99 27.91
C TRP A 789 26.86 -6.47 28.18
N THR A 790 26.74 -5.30 28.81
CA THR A 790 25.50 -4.60 29.11
C THR A 790 25.44 -3.27 28.35
N MET A 791 24.32 -3.00 27.68
CA MET A 791 24.12 -1.82 26.86
C MET A 791 23.60 -0.64 27.71
N ARG A 792 24.21 0.55 27.60
CA ARG A 792 23.71 1.80 28.19
C ARG A 792 23.54 2.90 27.12
N GLU A 793 22.47 3.68 27.22
CA GLU A 793 22.10 4.77 26.30
C GLU A 793 22.53 6.15 26.83
N VAL A 794 22.93 7.05 25.93
CA VAL A 794 23.18 8.48 26.21
C VAL A 794 22.28 9.33 25.29
N ARG A 795 21.58 10.34 25.84
CA ARG A 795 20.39 11.00 25.25
C ARG A 795 20.63 12.19 24.29
N HIS A 796 19.63 12.34 23.40
CA HIS A 796 19.06 13.49 22.65
C HIS A 796 19.67 14.02 21.32
N LEU A 797 18.84 14.03 20.26
CA LEU A 797 18.41 15.18 19.43
C LEU A 797 17.25 14.80 18.46
N ASN A 798 16.39 15.79 18.15
CA ASN A 798 15.06 15.72 17.52
C ASN A 798 15.02 15.49 16.00
N GLY A 799 13.91 14.93 15.50
CA GLY A 799 13.42 15.04 14.10
C GLY A 799 12.61 13.82 13.64
N ALA A 800 11.31 14.00 13.34
CA ALA A 800 10.33 12.92 13.12
C ALA A 800 9.09 13.28 12.21
N GLN A 801 8.85 12.71 10.98
CA GLN A 801 7.55 12.16 10.37
C GLN A 801 7.60 10.88 9.43
N ASP A 802 6.74 9.81 9.64
CA ASP A 802 6.50 8.56 8.80
C ASP A 802 6.55 7.09 9.40
N VAL A 803 5.57 6.64 10.22
CA VAL A 803 5.25 5.18 10.41
C VAL A 803 3.75 4.83 10.40
N HIS A 804 2.85 5.72 10.85
CA HIS A 804 1.41 5.38 10.96
C HIS A 804 0.69 5.15 9.62
N GLY A 805 1.17 5.74 8.52
CA GLY A 805 0.61 5.50 7.18
C GLY A 805 0.76 4.05 6.71
N ILE A 806 1.71 3.29 7.25
CA ILE A 806 1.96 1.88 6.89
C ILE A 806 0.99 0.92 7.62
N ILE A 807 0.42 1.36 8.76
CA ILE A 807 -0.24 0.50 9.75
C ILE A 807 -1.74 0.77 9.84
N GLY A 808 -2.19 1.99 9.56
CA GLY A 808 -3.54 2.45 9.92
C GLY A 808 -4.69 1.76 9.20
N HIS A 809 -4.54 1.35 7.93
CA HIS A 809 -5.71 1.09 7.06
C HIS A 809 -5.65 -0.18 6.18
N GLY A 810 -4.55 -0.94 6.23
CA GLY A 810 -4.26 -1.98 5.24
C GLY A 810 -4.76 -3.39 5.59
N VAL A 811 -5.83 -3.83 4.93
CA VAL A 811 -6.06 -5.24 4.61
C VAL A 811 -5.10 -5.60 3.47
N TRP A 812 -4.02 -6.33 3.77
CA TRP A 812 -2.88 -6.58 2.87
C TRP A 812 -3.24 -7.59 1.76
N GLY A 813 -4.11 -7.19 0.84
CA GLY A 813 -4.31 -7.92 -0.41
C GLY A 813 -3.08 -7.83 -1.31
N LEU A 814 -2.70 -8.95 -1.94
CA LEU A 814 -1.93 -8.91 -3.19
C LEU A 814 -2.82 -8.28 -4.27
N GLY A 815 -2.96 -6.96 -4.31
CA GLY A 815 -3.82 -6.34 -5.33
C GLY A 815 -3.87 -4.82 -5.30
N ASP A 816 -4.57 -4.21 -4.34
CA ASP A 816 -4.89 -2.78 -4.43
C ASP A 816 -4.85 -2.13 -3.04
N GLY A 817 -3.85 -1.28 -2.83
CA GLY A 817 -3.71 -0.44 -1.63
C GLY A 817 -4.65 0.76 -1.63
N ARG A 818 -5.89 0.62 -2.11
CA ARG A 818 -6.84 1.73 -2.26
C ARG A 818 -7.45 2.25 -0.94
N VAL A 819 -6.83 1.97 0.21
CA VAL A 819 -7.37 2.42 1.51
C VAL A 819 -6.29 3.18 2.26
N LEU A 820 -6.41 4.52 2.18
CA LEU A 820 -5.89 5.53 3.09
C LEU A 820 -4.44 5.30 3.55
N THR A 821 -3.49 5.60 2.67
CA THR A 821 -2.12 5.90 3.09
C THR A 821 -1.88 7.39 2.88
N ASP A 822 -1.60 8.10 3.98
CA ASP A 822 -1.09 9.46 4.13
C ASP A 822 -2.12 10.62 4.15
N GLU A 823 -2.56 11.03 5.35
CA GLU A 823 -3.02 12.42 5.60
C GLU A 823 -3.22 12.82 7.09
N LEU A 824 -2.28 12.47 7.99
CA LEU A 824 -2.23 13.05 9.35
C LEU A 824 -0.78 13.46 9.68
N ALA A 825 -0.36 14.61 9.15
CA ALA A 825 0.85 15.31 9.57
C ALA A 825 0.47 16.75 9.94
N LEU A 826 0.59 17.09 11.22
CA LEU A 826 0.34 18.43 11.77
C LEU A 826 1.33 19.48 11.20
N PRO A 827 0.94 20.75 11.03
CA PRO A 827 1.89 21.84 10.79
C PRO A 827 2.67 22.17 12.07
N THR A 828 4.00 22.11 12.02
CA THR A 828 4.86 22.70 13.06
C THR A 828 5.01 24.20 12.83
N ALA A 829 4.76 25.00 13.87
CA ALA A 829 5.10 26.43 13.93
C ALA A 829 6.62 26.67 13.95
#